data_AF-A0AAE9EE18-F1
#
_entry.id   AF-A0AAE9EE18-F1
#
_cell.length_a   1.000
_cell.length_b   1.000
_cell.length_c   1.000
_cell.angle_alpha   90.00
_cell.angle_beta   90.00
_cell.angle_gamma   90.00
#
_symmetry.space_group_name_H-M   'P 1'
#
loop_
_entity.id
_entity.type
_entity.pdbx_description
1 polymer ?
#
loop_
_entity_poly.entity_id
_entity_poly.type
_entity_poly.pdbx_seq_one_letter_code
_entity_poly.pdbx_strand_id
1 'polypeptide(L)'
;MKLWDSPCTSFPYSFDEVVSAFWDRYPNSHAKHILSEDVLERQITDNTIVTKKLIIKQGSSILKRVPRWISRMTDIRVVPVIEESVYDRVSKKLVTYTRNVSHLSLFELHERCVYKPSEDQHHPALLTDVLRSVTVSIDCGRMSSVYEQVLLMGFKKSINNTTKGMFEKLEEKFGVKHLANEKMKLIKEKIIKSSSNLVTHVKARRQLSSCFQKLDWSLILAMANTINRLITIVSVLSLLHCAYSAAQHRFYLRLTEQPFVNLPFDVVFQTSISLVALIYGTSFIANPFQYIKKDQHHDRTCDEALNCPSFITFDNRAKAMSPEFAVIRSLKQQQRQRQCSSQGTHSGRVSEVNHSSEDSDSQEYRSPDFCNIPGARVPKSMPKSSRVLEISQTQANDAFRTCLDMIKKQDVDSYQAILTMNKKAQPEIVALNALNVELASIRDKVDTRKGDTSAMYRLQFWKDAISSIYGISPLPVPRQPVAIALCSFASSANPDLLLKLVETRQSTIGDRQFSDINALCDYGKSTIGSLLCLQIDALARSSTQTKVFPMTYDVAKGLGAAYAIANIIRATHPLLARGIVLLPADVMSLNGATPDSLYKKKKLDESVGMTKDLVNEAKRLLADARRQIDQVPKAVRPALAATGATTDYIIKTVEKNKYDIYSPHLQRRNPLLLWSLLVKNLCSKF
;
A
#
# COMPACT_ATOMS: atom_id res chain seq x y z
N MET A 1 -0.20 5.91 19.60
CA MET A 1 0.95 6.77 19.96
C MET A 1 1.13 6.75 21.46
N LYS A 2 2.25 6.22 21.92
CA LYS A 2 2.59 6.12 23.34
C LYS A 2 3.93 6.82 23.59
N LEU A 3 3.89 7.84 24.43
CA LEU A 3 5.08 8.54 24.92
C LEU A 3 5.63 7.81 26.15
N TRP A 4 6.93 7.65 26.21
CA TRP A 4 7.62 7.15 27.39
C TRP A 4 8.90 7.92 27.65
N ASP A 5 9.06 8.38 28.88
CA ASP A 5 10.27 9.04 29.35
C ASP A 5 11.09 8.07 30.22
N SER A 6 12.39 8.04 29.96
CA SER A 6 13.37 7.30 30.75
C SER A 6 13.69 8.05 32.04
N PRO A 7 13.96 7.33 33.14
CA PRO A 7 14.71 7.91 34.25
C PRO A 7 16.01 8.55 33.76
N CYS A 8 16.42 9.63 34.41
CA CYS A 8 17.68 10.30 34.14
C CYS A 8 18.84 9.31 34.27
N THR A 9 19.73 9.26 33.28
CA THR A 9 20.97 8.48 33.32
C THR A 9 22.15 9.43 33.37
N SER A 10 23.01 9.29 34.38
CA SER A 10 24.17 10.17 34.58
C SER A 10 25.47 9.46 34.20
N PHE A 11 26.34 10.14 33.45
CA PHE A 11 27.71 9.70 33.14
C PHE A 11 28.71 10.42 34.06
N PRO A 12 29.68 9.73 34.68
CA PRO A 12 30.73 10.29 35.53
C PRO A 12 31.85 10.96 34.71
N TYR A 13 31.44 11.74 33.72
CA TYR A 13 32.29 12.52 32.82
C TYR A 13 31.67 13.90 32.64
N SER A 14 32.52 14.91 32.41
CA SER A 14 32.05 16.27 32.17
C SER A 14 31.23 16.34 30.88
N PHE A 15 30.39 17.36 30.75
CA PHE A 15 29.55 17.54 29.56
C PHE A 15 30.39 17.60 28.28
N ASP A 16 31.54 18.28 28.32
CA ASP A 16 32.42 18.42 27.17
C ASP A 16 33.07 17.08 26.79
N GLU A 17 33.41 16.23 27.76
CA GLU A 17 33.91 14.87 27.52
C GLU A 17 32.83 13.99 26.87
N VAL A 18 31.60 14.03 27.39
CA VAL A 18 30.47 13.26 26.86
C VAL A 18 30.10 13.70 25.44
N VAL A 19 30.03 15.00 25.18
CA VAL A 19 29.78 15.50 23.82
C VAL A 19 30.93 15.18 22.87
N SER A 20 32.18 15.26 23.33
CA SER A 20 33.35 14.91 22.53
C SER A 20 33.37 13.43 22.14
N ALA A 21 32.91 12.53 23.00
CA ALA A 21 32.77 11.11 22.68
C ALA A 21 31.52 10.81 21.83
N PHE A 22 30.49 11.67 21.87
CA PHE A 22 29.22 11.44 21.17
C PHE A 22 29.41 11.41 19.65
N TRP A 23 30.29 12.24 19.11
CA TRP A 23 30.51 12.37 17.67
C TRP A 23 31.12 11.10 17.05
N ASP A 24 31.91 10.36 17.83
CA ASP A 24 32.65 9.15 17.44
C ASP A 24 32.16 7.90 18.21
N ARG A 25 30.89 7.90 18.62
CA ARG A 25 30.33 6.84 19.48
C ARG A 25 30.19 5.48 18.78
N TYR A 26 30.34 5.44 17.45
CA TYR A 26 30.32 4.21 16.66
C TYR A 26 31.61 4.09 15.82
N PRO A 27 32.09 2.86 15.58
CA PRO A 27 31.55 1.58 16.06
C PRO A 27 31.90 1.30 17.54
N ASN A 28 31.05 0.53 18.24
CA ASN A 28 31.32 0.04 19.60
C ASN A 28 30.78 -1.40 19.78
N SER A 29 31.26 -2.11 20.80
CA SER A 29 30.96 -3.53 21.02
C SER A 29 29.47 -3.82 21.32
N HIS A 30 28.75 -2.83 21.84
CA HIS A 30 27.35 -2.92 22.26
C HIS A 30 26.34 -2.52 21.17
N ALA A 31 26.79 -1.93 20.05
CA ALA A 31 25.97 -1.42 18.96
C ALA A 31 26.20 -2.13 17.61
N LYS A 32 26.47 -3.45 17.63
CA LYS A 32 26.69 -4.30 16.43
C LYS A 32 25.57 -4.29 15.37
N HIS A 33 24.40 -3.77 15.73
CA HIS A 33 23.25 -3.63 14.83
C HIS A 33 23.36 -2.40 13.90
N ILE A 34 24.31 -1.51 14.13
CA ILE A 34 24.57 -0.35 13.27
C ILE A 34 25.54 -0.79 12.18
N LEU A 35 25.10 -0.69 10.93
CA LEU A 35 25.86 -1.13 9.76
C LEU A 35 26.73 0.01 9.21
N SER A 36 26.19 1.22 9.17
CA SER A 36 26.90 2.42 8.73
C SER A 36 26.26 3.68 9.28
N GLU A 37 27.07 4.74 9.34
CA GLU A 37 26.68 6.11 9.70
C GLU A 37 27.29 7.05 8.66
N ASP A 38 26.49 7.97 8.14
CA ASP A 38 26.92 8.97 7.16
C ASP A 38 26.38 10.36 7.54
N VAL A 39 27.15 11.42 7.28
CA VAL A 39 26.75 12.79 7.58
C VAL A 39 26.12 13.39 6.34
N LEU A 40 24.81 13.67 6.41
CA LEU A 40 24.07 14.27 5.30
C LEU A 40 24.30 15.78 5.24
N GLU A 41 24.32 16.42 6.40
CA GLU A 41 24.38 17.87 6.53
C GLU A 41 25.04 18.24 7.85
N ARG A 42 25.90 19.25 7.84
CA ARG A 42 26.48 19.83 9.05
C ARG A 42 26.62 21.33 8.89
N GLN A 43 26.06 22.06 9.84
CA GLN A 43 26.18 23.51 9.97
C GLN A 43 26.88 23.82 11.29
N ILE A 44 27.93 24.62 11.23
CA ILE A 44 28.74 25.01 12.38
C ILE A 44 28.70 26.53 12.46
N THR A 45 28.28 27.05 13.61
CA THR A 45 28.34 28.47 13.97
C THR A 45 29.19 28.61 15.24
N ASP A 46 29.48 29.84 15.66
CA ASP A 46 30.32 30.09 16.85
C ASP A 46 29.75 29.48 18.13
N ASN A 47 28.41 29.40 18.22
CA ASN A 47 27.70 28.95 19.41
C ASN A 47 26.97 27.61 19.24
N THR A 48 26.70 27.17 18.00
CA THR A 48 25.89 25.96 17.76
C THR A 48 26.44 25.06 16.65
N ILE A 49 26.30 23.74 16.84
CA ILE A 49 26.59 22.73 15.82
C ILE A 49 25.32 21.95 15.54
N VAL A 50 24.82 22.04 14.32
CA VAL A 50 23.67 21.26 13.84
C VAL A 50 24.19 20.20 12.88
N THR A 51 23.96 18.92 13.18
CA THR A 51 24.35 17.81 12.29
C THR A 51 23.15 16.91 12.02
N LYS A 52 22.92 16.58 10.76
CA LYS A 52 21.97 15.56 10.30
C LYS A 52 22.74 14.36 9.75
N LYS A 53 22.51 13.19 10.32
CA LYS A 53 23.16 11.93 9.94
C LYS A 53 22.15 10.89 9.48
N LEU A 54 22.55 10.05 8.53
CA LEU A 54 21.85 8.84 8.13
C LEU A 54 22.52 7.64 8.80
N ILE A 55 21.77 6.91 9.63
CA ILE A 55 22.24 5.71 10.32
C ILE A 55 21.49 4.51 9.76
N ILE A 56 22.22 3.53 9.26
CA ILE A 56 21.66 2.28 8.74
C ILE A 56 21.73 1.21 9.82
N LYS A 57 20.56 0.73 10.26
CA LYS A 57 20.45 -0.33 11.30
C LYS A 57 20.00 -1.66 10.69
N GLN A 58 20.48 -2.77 11.25
CA GLN A 58 20.01 -4.11 10.93
C GLN A 58 18.60 -4.31 11.53
N GLY A 59 17.60 -4.56 10.68
CA GLY A 59 16.18 -4.64 11.08
C GLY A 59 15.87 -5.77 12.06
N SER A 60 16.69 -6.81 12.06
CA SER A 60 16.52 -7.96 12.96
C SER A 60 16.68 -7.61 14.45
N SER A 61 17.38 -6.53 14.82
CA SER A 61 17.65 -6.22 16.24
C SER A 61 16.44 -5.68 17.01
N ILE A 62 15.59 -4.88 16.36
CA ILE A 62 14.35 -4.34 16.96
C ILE A 62 13.18 -5.33 16.82
N LEU A 63 13.16 -6.12 15.74
CA LEU A 63 12.00 -6.91 15.32
C LEU A 63 12.07 -8.38 15.74
N LYS A 64 13.23 -8.89 16.19
CA LYS A 64 13.38 -10.25 16.77
C LYS A 64 12.47 -10.53 17.98
N ARG A 65 11.95 -9.48 18.63
CA ARG A 65 11.06 -9.58 19.80
C ARG A 65 9.58 -9.54 19.42
N VAL A 66 9.27 -9.30 18.15
CA VAL A 66 7.92 -9.39 17.61
C VAL A 66 7.64 -10.86 17.25
N PRO A 67 6.51 -11.44 17.68
CA PRO A 67 6.19 -12.83 17.38
C PRO A 67 6.17 -13.16 15.87
N ARG A 68 6.68 -14.34 15.49
CA ARG A 68 6.89 -14.77 14.09
C ARG A 68 5.60 -14.90 13.25
N TRP A 69 4.43 -15.01 13.88
CA TRP A 69 3.14 -15.07 13.17
C TRP A 69 2.72 -13.71 12.57
N ILE A 70 3.53 -12.66 12.74
CA ILE A 70 3.35 -11.33 12.14
C ILE A 70 4.33 -11.19 10.97
N SER A 71 3.99 -11.79 9.83
CA SER A 71 4.94 -11.98 8.72
C SER A 71 5.50 -10.66 8.13
N ARG A 72 4.75 -9.55 8.21
CA ARG A 72 5.11 -8.29 7.52
C ARG A 72 6.24 -7.50 8.17
N MET A 73 6.47 -7.65 9.46
CA MET A 73 7.56 -6.96 10.17
C MET A 73 8.83 -7.80 10.25
N THR A 74 8.70 -9.13 10.28
CA THR A 74 9.86 -10.04 10.37
C THR A 74 10.71 -10.08 9.10
N ASP A 75 10.18 -9.60 7.97
CA ASP A 75 10.87 -9.52 6.67
C ASP A 75 11.79 -8.28 6.53
N ILE A 76 11.75 -7.35 7.49
CA ILE A 76 12.54 -6.12 7.44
C ILE A 76 14.01 -6.42 7.78
N ARG A 77 14.87 -6.37 6.76
CA ARG A 77 16.31 -6.65 6.90
C ARG A 77 17.12 -5.45 7.38
N VAL A 78 16.72 -4.24 6.99
CA VAL A 78 17.45 -2.98 7.25
C VAL A 78 16.45 -1.87 7.57
N VAL A 79 16.81 -0.99 8.51
CA VAL A 79 16.02 0.17 8.90
C VAL A 79 16.91 1.42 8.86
N PRO A 80 16.82 2.24 7.81
CA PRO A 80 17.44 3.56 7.75
C PRO A 80 16.76 4.54 8.73
N VAL A 81 17.57 5.31 9.43
CA VAL A 81 17.18 6.24 10.48
C VAL A 81 17.89 7.57 10.28
N ILE A 82 17.17 8.68 10.38
CA ILE A 82 17.79 10.01 10.41
C ILE A 82 17.99 10.43 11.87
N GLU A 83 19.19 10.88 12.20
CA GLU A 83 19.53 11.53 13.46
C GLU A 83 19.88 12.99 13.22
N GLU A 84 19.12 13.90 13.83
CA GLU A 84 19.38 15.33 13.88
C GLU A 84 19.91 15.67 15.27
N SER A 85 21.04 16.37 15.34
CA SER A 85 21.68 16.76 16.59
C SER A 85 21.93 18.26 16.60
N VAL A 86 21.62 18.90 17.71
CA VAL A 86 21.83 20.32 17.96
C VAL A 86 22.65 20.43 19.24
N TYR A 87 23.91 20.80 19.09
CA TYR A 87 24.79 21.18 20.19
C TYR A 87 24.75 22.69 20.34
N ASP A 88 24.55 23.16 21.56
CA ASP A 88 24.63 24.56 21.93
C ASP A 88 25.67 24.72 23.04
N ARG A 89 26.68 25.54 22.74
CA ARG A 89 27.82 25.84 23.60
C ARG A 89 27.42 26.71 24.79
N VAL A 90 26.49 27.65 24.60
CA VAL A 90 26.10 28.62 25.62
C VAL A 90 25.23 27.94 26.67
N SER A 91 24.20 27.20 26.24
CA SER A 91 23.33 26.46 27.16
C SER A 91 23.93 25.15 27.68
N LYS A 92 25.13 24.77 27.23
CA LYS A 92 25.79 23.48 27.50
C LYS A 92 24.82 22.32 27.34
N LYS A 93 24.23 22.23 26.14
CA LYS A 93 23.17 21.25 25.85
C LYS A 93 23.41 20.60 24.50
N LEU A 94 23.32 19.27 24.46
CA LEU A 94 23.26 18.52 23.21
C LEU A 94 21.90 17.83 23.14
N VAL A 95 21.12 18.16 22.11
CA VAL A 95 19.81 17.55 21.87
C VAL A 95 19.86 16.73 20.60
N THR A 96 19.42 15.48 20.66
CA THR A 96 19.38 14.59 19.50
C THR A 96 17.96 14.11 19.26
N TYR A 97 17.51 14.17 18.01
CA TYR A 97 16.25 13.63 17.53
C TYR A 97 16.53 12.52 16.52
N THR A 98 15.95 11.35 16.73
CA THR A 98 16.22 10.15 15.92
C THR A 98 14.92 9.53 15.46
N ARG A 99 14.76 9.31 14.15
CA ARG A 99 13.53 8.76 13.57
C ARG A 99 13.76 7.81 12.41
N ASN A 100 12.98 6.74 12.31
CA ASN A 100 13.00 5.89 11.12
C ASN A 100 12.41 6.64 9.91
N VAL A 101 12.98 6.43 8.73
CA VAL A 101 12.47 7.02 7.47
C VAL A 101 11.81 5.99 6.55
N SER A 102 12.04 4.71 6.82
CA SER A 102 11.40 3.58 6.13
C SER A 102 10.32 2.95 6.99
N HIS A 103 9.36 2.26 6.36
CA HIS A 103 8.33 1.44 7.02
C HIS A 103 7.37 2.23 7.92
N LEU A 104 7.16 3.53 7.64
CA LEU A 104 6.27 4.42 8.39
C LEU A 104 4.82 3.90 8.45
N SER A 105 4.37 3.21 7.40
CA SER A 105 3.04 2.57 7.37
C SER A 105 2.90 1.36 8.31
N LEU A 106 4.00 0.86 8.89
CA LEU A 106 4.00 -0.25 9.84
C LEU A 106 4.28 0.24 11.26
N PHE A 107 5.31 1.08 11.42
CA PHE A 107 5.64 1.70 12.71
C PHE A 107 6.44 2.99 12.53
N GLU A 108 6.27 3.90 13.49
CA GLU A 108 7.03 5.13 13.61
C GLU A 108 7.64 5.19 15.01
N LEU A 109 8.94 5.45 15.07
CA LEU A 109 9.74 5.54 16.28
C LEU A 109 10.46 6.87 16.28
N HIS A 110 10.09 7.78 17.18
CA HIS A 110 10.76 9.05 17.39
C HIS A 110 11.43 9.05 18.77
N GLU A 111 12.75 9.12 18.80
CA GLU A 111 13.54 9.23 20.03
C GLU A 111 14.10 10.64 20.14
N ARG A 112 14.06 11.21 21.35
CA ARG A 112 14.72 12.45 21.71
C ARG A 112 15.61 12.20 22.92
N CYS A 113 16.88 12.61 22.84
CA CYS A 113 17.80 12.63 23.97
C CYS A 113 18.30 14.04 24.23
N VAL A 114 18.47 14.38 25.50
CA VAL A 114 19.00 15.67 25.96
C VAL A 114 20.14 15.38 26.92
N TYR A 115 21.35 15.78 26.54
CA TYR A 115 22.54 15.75 27.38
C TYR A 115 22.77 17.14 27.98
N LYS A 116 23.00 17.21 29.29
CA LYS A 116 23.29 18.46 30.01
C LYS A 116 24.19 18.18 31.24
N PRO A 117 24.96 19.15 31.74
CA PRO A 117 25.60 19.04 33.04
C PRO A 117 24.58 18.70 34.14
N SER A 118 24.98 17.87 35.11
CA SER A 118 24.11 17.53 36.24
C SER A 118 23.95 18.72 37.19
N GLU A 119 22.73 18.92 37.69
CA GLU A 119 22.37 20.01 38.61
C GLU A 119 22.58 19.63 40.10
N ASP A 120 23.15 18.45 40.38
CA ASP A 120 23.29 17.91 41.73
C ASP A 120 24.35 18.67 42.55
N GLN A 121 23.96 19.21 43.71
CA GLN A 121 24.74 20.18 44.52
C GLN A 121 26.06 19.63 45.09
N HIS A 122 26.29 18.31 45.07
CA HIS A 122 27.46 17.70 45.71
C HIS A 122 28.69 17.56 44.78
N HIS A 123 28.51 17.45 43.45
CA HIS A 123 29.61 17.35 42.48
C HIS A 123 29.22 17.89 41.08
N PRO A 124 29.00 19.20 40.91
CA PRO A 124 28.35 19.78 39.73
C PRO A 124 29.19 19.76 38.43
N ALA A 125 30.50 19.52 38.49
CA ALA A 125 31.40 19.74 37.34
C ALA A 125 31.81 18.48 36.56
N LEU A 126 31.48 17.27 37.05
CA LEU A 126 32.00 16.02 36.50
C LEU A 126 30.91 15.02 36.08
N LEU A 127 29.64 15.39 36.14
CA LEU A 127 28.52 14.53 35.81
C LEU A 127 27.70 15.11 34.66
N THR A 128 27.35 14.26 33.70
CA THR A 128 26.46 14.60 32.58
C THR A 128 25.19 13.79 32.64
N ASP A 129 24.06 14.48 32.76
CA ASP A 129 22.74 13.90 32.79
C ASP A 129 22.16 13.74 31.38
N VAL A 130 21.54 12.59 31.14
CA VAL A 130 20.88 12.26 29.88
C VAL A 130 19.43 11.93 30.12
N LEU A 131 18.56 12.77 29.57
CA LEU A 131 17.11 12.59 29.54
C LEU A 131 16.73 12.00 28.19
N ARG A 132 16.00 10.89 28.20
CA ARG A 132 15.55 10.21 26.97
C ARG A 132 14.03 10.11 26.95
N SER A 133 13.42 10.48 25.85
CA SER A 133 11.99 10.35 25.61
C SER A 133 11.77 9.66 24.27
N VAL A 134 10.89 8.65 24.23
CA VAL A 134 10.56 7.93 23.01
C VAL A 134 9.07 7.96 22.77
N THR A 135 8.71 8.19 21.52
CA THR A 135 7.35 8.06 21.01
C THR A 135 7.32 6.90 20.04
N VAL A 136 6.41 5.96 20.29
CA VAL A 136 6.14 4.84 19.38
C VAL A 136 4.70 4.97 18.86
N SER A 137 4.55 4.88 17.55
CA SER A 137 3.26 4.77 16.86
C SER A 137 3.26 3.51 16.01
N ILE A 138 2.20 2.71 16.08
CA ILE A 138 2.08 1.47 15.30
C ILE A 138 0.69 1.40 14.69
N ASP A 139 0.63 1.22 13.38
CA ASP A 139 -0.63 1.06 12.64
C ASP A 139 -0.82 -0.40 12.20
N CYS A 140 -1.16 -1.25 13.18
CA CYS A 140 -1.40 -2.69 12.98
C CYS A 140 -2.82 -3.10 13.40
N GLY A 141 -3.80 -2.20 13.26
CA GLY A 141 -5.19 -2.44 13.61
C GLY A 141 -5.39 -2.77 15.10
N ARG A 142 -6.15 -3.84 15.40
CA ARG A 142 -6.62 -4.19 16.77
C ARG A 142 -5.51 -4.54 17.77
N MET A 143 -4.29 -4.82 17.30
CA MET A 143 -3.18 -5.24 18.15
C MET A 143 -2.13 -4.14 18.39
N SER A 144 -2.37 -2.93 17.88
CA SER A 144 -1.45 -1.77 17.98
C SER A 144 -0.94 -1.54 19.41
N SER A 145 -1.82 -1.55 20.40
CA SER A 145 -1.46 -1.33 21.82
C SER A 145 -0.48 -2.38 22.38
N VAL A 146 -0.65 -3.66 22.00
CA VAL A 146 0.24 -4.75 22.43
C VAL A 146 1.61 -4.55 21.79
N TYR A 147 1.65 -4.21 20.51
CA TYR A 147 2.90 -3.99 19.79
C TYR A 147 3.65 -2.75 20.27
N GLU A 148 2.94 -1.66 20.56
CA GLU A 148 3.54 -0.46 21.13
C GLU A 148 4.23 -0.81 22.45
N GLN A 149 3.60 -1.66 23.27
CA GLN A 149 4.19 -2.14 24.51
C GLN A 149 5.41 -3.04 24.31
N VAL A 150 5.39 -3.95 23.32
CA VAL A 150 6.54 -4.82 23.00
C VAL A 150 7.73 -4.01 22.47
N LEU A 151 7.51 -3.06 21.55
CA LEU A 151 8.57 -2.18 21.05
C LEU A 151 9.12 -1.27 22.15
N LEU A 152 8.27 -0.73 23.03
CA LEU A 152 8.71 0.05 24.19
C LEU A 152 9.54 -0.79 25.18
N MET A 153 9.14 -2.03 25.48
CA MET A 153 9.99 -2.95 26.27
C MET A 153 11.31 -3.24 25.55
N GLY A 154 11.24 -3.36 24.22
CA GLY A 154 12.36 -3.43 23.28
C GLY A 154 13.40 -2.33 23.55
N PHE A 155 12.91 -1.10 23.46
CA PHE A 155 13.65 0.13 23.62
C PHE A 155 14.21 0.31 25.03
N LYS A 156 13.40 0.06 26.08
CA LYS A 156 13.86 0.10 27.49
C LYS A 156 15.11 -0.74 27.73
N LYS A 157 15.15 -1.95 27.14
CA LYS A 157 16.33 -2.82 27.23
C LYS A 157 17.49 -2.34 26.34
N SER A 158 17.21 -1.64 25.24
CA SER A 158 18.22 -1.06 24.33
C SER A 158 19.00 0.10 24.95
N ILE A 159 18.36 0.87 25.85
CA ILE A 159 19.02 1.98 26.57
C ILE A 159 20.26 1.48 27.30
N ASN A 160 20.17 0.33 27.98
CA ASN A 160 21.30 -0.23 28.72
C ASN A 160 22.51 -0.50 27.81
N ASN A 161 22.28 -1.00 26.58
CA ASN A 161 23.37 -1.23 25.63
C ASN A 161 23.94 0.08 25.08
N THR A 162 23.08 1.08 24.86
CA THR A 162 23.49 2.41 24.38
C THR A 162 24.36 3.11 25.43
N THR A 163 23.96 3.04 26.71
CA THR A 163 24.72 3.56 27.83
C THR A 163 26.07 2.86 27.96
N LYS A 164 26.11 1.51 27.87
CA LYS A 164 27.37 0.75 27.91
C LYS A 164 28.32 1.08 26.75
N GLY A 165 27.80 1.19 25.52
CA GLY A 165 28.62 1.57 24.36
C GLY A 165 29.18 2.99 24.46
N MET A 166 28.45 3.91 25.09
CA MET A 166 28.97 5.25 25.39
C MET A 166 30.04 5.22 26.48
N PHE A 167 29.86 4.41 27.53
CA PHE A 167 30.90 4.19 28.56
C PHE A 167 32.19 3.63 27.95
N GLU A 168 32.11 2.62 27.10
CA GLU A 168 33.26 2.06 26.36
C GLU A 168 34.03 3.16 25.63
N LYS A 169 33.33 4.05 24.91
CA LYS A 169 33.97 5.16 24.18
C LYS A 169 34.56 6.24 25.07
N LEU A 170 33.93 6.51 26.21
CA LEU A 170 34.44 7.45 27.20
C LEU A 170 35.71 6.91 27.88
N GLU A 171 35.71 5.62 28.23
CA GLU A 171 36.87 4.95 28.83
C GLU A 171 38.04 4.82 27.82
N GLU A 172 37.75 4.54 26.55
CA GLU A 172 38.76 4.53 25.47
C GLU A 172 39.42 5.91 25.28
N LYS A 173 38.63 7.00 25.34
CA LYS A 173 39.10 8.35 25.03
C LYS A 173 39.71 9.10 26.22
N PHE A 174 39.22 8.85 27.43
CA PHE A 174 39.58 9.62 28.63
C PHE A 174 40.05 8.75 29.81
N GLY A 175 40.11 7.43 29.64
CA GLY A 175 40.49 6.49 30.69
C GLY A 175 39.38 6.23 31.71
N VAL A 176 39.56 5.18 32.52
CA VAL A 176 38.60 4.81 33.56
C VAL A 176 38.69 5.79 34.73
N LYS A 177 37.67 6.64 34.91
CA LYS A 177 37.58 7.51 36.09
C LYS A 177 37.14 6.69 37.30
N HIS A 178 38.10 6.43 38.19
CA HIS A 178 37.97 5.55 39.36
C HIS A 178 37.17 6.20 40.52
N LEU A 179 35.97 6.74 40.26
CA LEU A 179 35.04 7.13 41.32
C LEU A 179 34.31 5.88 41.87
N ALA A 180 35.10 5.10 42.62
CA ALA A 180 34.77 4.03 43.56
C ALA A 180 33.69 2.98 43.15
N ASN A 181 34.20 1.77 42.89
CA ASN A 181 33.48 0.52 42.65
C ASN A 181 32.33 0.18 43.62
N GLU A 182 32.23 0.81 44.79
CA GLU A 182 31.12 0.59 45.73
C GLU A 182 29.89 1.45 45.45
N LYS A 183 30.06 2.74 45.14
CA LYS A 183 28.92 3.64 44.86
C LYS A 183 28.27 3.36 43.52
N MET A 184 29.05 2.98 42.50
CA MET A 184 28.50 2.58 41.19
C MET A 184 27.72 1.25 41.29
N LYS A 185 28.12 0.34 42.18
CA LYS A 185 27.39 -0.91 42.47
C LYS A 185 26.06 -0.60 43.18
N LEU A 186 26.08 0.32 44.14
CA LEU A 186 24.89 0.86 44.83
C LEU A 186 23.95 1.64 43.90
N ILE A 187 24.46 2.44 42.97
CA ILE A 187 23.67 3.17 41.97
C ILE A 187 23.10 2.20 40.93
N LYS A 188 23.88 1.23 40.45
CA LYS A 188 23.39 0.14 39.58
C LYS A 188 22.28 -0.66 40.27
N GLU A 189 22.42 -0.98 41.55
CA GLU A 189 21.38 -1.66 42.35
C GLU A 189 20.15 -0.79 42.62
N LYS A 190 20.31 0.51 42.92
CA LYS A 190 19.19 1.46 43.10
C LYS A 190 18.41 1.68 41.81
N ILE A 191 19.07 1.76 40.66
CA ILE A 191 18.42 1.91 39.35
C ILE A 191 17.63 0.64 38.98
N ILE A 192 18.16 -0.54 39.31
CA ILE A 192 17.49 -1.84 39.09
C ILE A 192 16.29 -2.03 40.04
N LYS A 193 16.39 -1.65 41.33
CA LYS A 193 15.28 -1.72 42.31
C LYS A 193 14.21 -0.65 42.11
N SER A 194 14.59 0.56 41.68
CA SER A 194 13.63 1.65 41.42
C SER A 194 12.72 1.34 40.22
N SER A 195 13.27 0.69 39.20
CA SER A 195 12.51 0.25 38.02
C SER A 195 11.58 -0.95 38.28
N SER A 196 11.83 -1.77 39.32
CA SER A 196 10.91 -2.84 39.77
C SER A 196 9.83 -2.36 40.75
N ASN A 197 10.17 -1.44 41.68
CA ASN A 197 9.25 -0.98 42.73
C ASN A 197 8.26 0.11 42.25
N LEU A 198 8.49 0.76 41.11
CA LEU A 198 7.53 1.70 40.53
C LEU A 198 6.34 1.00 39.85
N VAL A 199 6.50 -0.29 39.49
CA VAL A 199 5.41 -1.12 38.92
C VAL A 199 4.34 -1.45 39.96
N THR A 200 4.71 -1.53 41.25
CA THR A 200 3.79 -1.79 42.36
C THR A 200 3.12 -0.52 42.88
N HIS A 201 3.83 0.61 42.97
CA HIS A 201 3.25 1.87 43.49
C HIS A 201 2.26 2.58 42.55
N VAL A 202 2.35 2.38 41.23
CA VAL A 202 1.35 2.90 40.27
C VAL A 202 0.03 2.12 40.34
N LYS A 203 0.03 0.90 40.89
CA LYS A 203 -1.17 0.11 41.15
C LYS A 203 -1.92 0.57 42.40
N ALA A 204 -1.20 1.01 43.43
CA ALA A 204 -1.77 1.40 44.72
C ALA A 204 -2.39 2.82 44.72
N ARG A 205 -1.83 3.77 43.96
CA ARG A 205 -2.32 5.17 43.97
C ARG A 205 -3.64 5.40 43.21
N ARG A 206 -4.14 4.38 42.48
CA ARG A 206 -5.45 4.41 41.79
C ARG A 206 -6.63 3.99 42.68
N GLN A 207 -6.39 3.49 43.89
CA GLN A 207 -7.44 2.98 44.79
C GLN A 207 -7.95 3.99 45.83
N LEU A 208 -7.34 5.17 45.96
CA LEU A 208 -7.60 6.08 47.08
C LEU A 208 -8.38 7.36 46.73
N SER A 209 -8.89 7.52 45.51
CA SER A 209 -9.68 8.71 45.12
C SER A 209 -11.11 8.40 44.63
N SER A 210 -11.65 7.22 44.94
CA SER A 210 -13.02 6.87 44.56
C SER A 210 -13.79 6.16 45.67
N CYS A 211 -13.59 6.59 46.91
CA CYS A 211 -14.48 6.26 48.01
C CYS A 211 -15.44 7.45 48.18
N PHE A 212 -16.57 7.39 47.48
CA PHE A 212 -17.89 7.93 47.84
C PHE A 212 -18.75 7.95 46.56
N GLN A 213 -19.93 7.32 46.65
CA GLN A 213 -20.98 7.19 45.63
C GLN A 213 -20.71 6.28 44.42
N LYS A 214 -21.01 4.99 44.58
CA LYS A 214 -21.57 4.11 43.52
C LYS A 214 -21.97 2.75 44.13
N LEU A 215 -23.23 2.63 44.52
CA LEU A 215 -23.87 1.35 44.77
C LEU A 215 -24.52 0.87 43.45
N ASP A 216 -24.19 -0.37 43.08
CA ASP A 216 -24.92 -1.31 42.21
C ASP A 216 -25.21 -1.01 40.72
N TRP A 217 -24.17 -0.60 39.97
CA TRP A 217 -24.12 -0.86 38.52
C TRP A 217 -22.94 -1.74 38.09
N SER A 218 -21.87 -1.77 38.88
CA SER A 218 -20.67 -2.56 38.62
C SER A 218 -20.89 -4.05 38.84
N LEU A 219 -21.72 -4.43 39.82
CA LEU A 219 -22.03 -5.84 40.09
C LEU A 219 -22.85 -6.44 38.94
N ILE A 220 -23.86 -5.72 38.46
CA ILE A 220 -24.72 -6.13 37.34
C ILE A 220 -23.91 -6.26 36.04
N LEU A 221 -23.01 -5.31 35.74
CA LEU A 221 -22.12 -5.39 34.57
C LEU A 221 -21.06 -6.50 34.71
N ALA A 222 -20.54 -6.74 35.92
CA ALA A 222 -19.60 -7.83 36.17
C ALA A 222 -20.28 -9.19 35.98
N MET A 223 -21.50 -9.36 36.51
CA MET A 223 -22.32 -10.57 36.34
C MET A 223 -22.69 -10.81 34.86
N ALA A 224 -23.10 -9.76 34.14
CA ALA A 224 -23.39 -9.85 32.70
C ALA A 224 -22.15 -10.24 31.88
N ASN A 225 -20.97 -9.69 32.20
CA ASN A 225 -19.72 -10.06 31.55
C ASN A 225 -19.29 -11.50 31.84
N THR A 226 -19.52 -12.01 33.05
CA THR A 226 -19.27 -13.42 33.37
C THR A 226 -20.23 -14.36 32.62
N ILE A 227 -21.51 -13.99 32.49
CA ILE A 227 -22.51 -14.76 31.73
C ILE A 227 -22.14 -14.80 30.25
N ASN A 228 -21.78 -13.66 29.65
CA ASN A 228 -21.38 -13.59 28.24
C ASN A 228 -20.10 -14.40 27.94
N ARG A 229 -19.15 -14.44 28.89
CA ARG A 229 -17.97 -15.31 28.83
C ARG A 229 -18.34 -16.79 28.90
N LEU A 230 -19.27 -17.16 29.78
CA LEU A 230 -19.76 -18.55 29.88
C LEU A 230 -20.45 -18.99 28.58
N ILE A 231 -21.34 -18.14 28.03
CA ILE A 231 -22.00 -18.37 26.74
C ILE A 231 -20.96 -18.58 25.63
N THR A 232 -19.90 -17.77 25.61
CA THR A 232 -18.80 -17.91 24.63
C THR A 232 -18.07 -19.24 24.77
N ILE A 233 -17.72 -19.65 25.99
CA ILE A 233 -17.03 -20.92 26.25
C ILE A 233 -17.90 -22.12 25.86
N VAL A 234 -19.17 -22.12 26.28
CA VAL A 234 -20.13 -23.18 25.93
C VAL A 234 -20.35 -23.26 24.42
N SER A 235 -20.44 -22.12 23.72
CA SER A 235 -20.58 -22.10 22.25
C SER A 235 -19.36 -22.69 21.54
N VAL A 236 -18.15 -22.42 22.03
CA VAL A 236 -16.91 -23.01 21.48
C VAL A 236 -16.89 -24.53 21.69
N LEU A 237 -17.24 -25.00 22.89
CA LEU A 237 -17.30 -26.43 23.20
C LEU A 237 -18.36 -27.15 22.35
N SER A 238 -19.52 -26.52 22.14
CA SER A 238 -20.58 -27.04 21.27
C SER A 238 -20.13 -27.12 19.81
N LEU A 239 -19.41 -26.12 19.28
CA LEU A 239 -18.85 -26.18 17.93
C LEU A 239 -17.80 -27.29 17.76
N LEU A 240 -16.96 -27.51 18.79
CA LEU A 240 -16.01 -28.63 18.80
C LEU A 240 -16.75 -29.98 18.83
N HIS A 241 -17.83 -30.09 19.60
CA HIS A 241 -18.68 -31.28 19.61
C HIS A 241 -19.30 -31.55 18.24
N CYS A 242 -19.84 -30.52 17.57
CA CYS A 242 -20.37 -30.68 16.21
C CYS A 242 -19.30 -31.11 15.20
N ALA A 243 -18.08 -30.59 15.31
CA ALA A 243 -16.97 -30.99 14.45
C ALA A 243 -16.60 -32.47 14.67
N TYR A 244 -16.62 -32.92 15.93
CA TYR A 244 -16.44 -34.32 16.28
C TYR A 244 -17.57 -35.21 15.72
N SER A 245 -18.83 -34.83 15.90
CA SER A 245 -19.99 -35.57 15.37
C SER A 245 -19.96 -35.66 13.84
N ALA A 246 -19.56 -34.59 13.14
CA ALA A 246 -19.38 -34.60 11.69
C ALA A 246 -18.26 -35.56 11.25
N ALA A 247 -17.14 -35.58 11.98
CA ALA A 247 -16.04 -36.49 11.72
C ALA A 247 -16.43 -37.96 11.96
N GLN A 248 -17.17 -38.24 13.04
CA GLN A 248 -17.67 -39.57 13.36
C GLN A 248 -18.69 -40.06 12.32
N HIS A 249 -19.61 -39.21 11.86
CA HIS A 249 -20.53 -39.55 10.78
C HIS A 249 -19.79 -39.88 9.47
N ARG A 250 -18.74 -39.12 9.14
CA ARG A 250 -17.90 -39.40 7.98
C ARG A 250 -17.12 -40.71 8.14
N PHE A 251 -16.71 -41.06 9.34
CA PHE A 251 -16.06 -42.33 9.63
C PHE A 251 -17.04 -43.51 9.52
N TYR A 252 -18.26 -43.36 10.04
CA TYR A 252 -19.34 -44.35 9.91
C TYR A 252 -19.67 -44.65 8.44
N LEU A 253 -19.84 -43.62 7.61
CA LEU A 253 -20.11 -43.80 6.17
C LEU A 253 -18.97 -44.51 5.43
N ARG A 254 -17.71 -44.36 5.88
CA ARG A 254 -16.57 -45.10 5.32
C ARG A 254 -16.62 -46.58 5.70
N LEU A 255 -17.08 -46.91 6.92
CA LEU A 255 -17.22 -48.30 7.37
C LEU A 255 -18.38 -49.02 6.71
N THR A 256 -19.44 -48.32 6.33
CA THR A 256 -20.64 -48.89 5.69
C THR A 256 -20.62 -48.79 4.16
N GLU A 257 -19.51 -48.30 3.57
CA GLU A 257 -19.32 -48.10 2.12
C GLU A 257 -20.42 -47.26 1.44
N GLN A 258 -21.11 -46.41 2.19
CA GLN A 258 -22.16 -45.54 1.65
C GLN A 258 -21.58 -44.24 1.09
N PRO A 259 -22.10 -43.73 -0.05
CA PRO A 259 -21.65 -42.46 -0.62
C PRO A 259 -22.05 -41.28 0.27
N PHE A 260 -21.13 -40.33 0.48
CA PHE A 260 -21.43 -39.10 1.21
C PHE A 260 -22.32 -38.18 0.36
N VAL A 261 -23.60 -38.07 0.73
CA VAL A 261 -24.56 -37.18 0.05
C VAL A 261 -24.68 -35.84 0.78
N ASN A 262 -25.03 -35.85 2.07
CA ASN A 262 -25.20 -34.65 2.90
C ASN A 262 -24.84 -34.92 4.37
N LEU A 263 -24.58 -33.85 5.14
CA LEU A 263 -24.39 -33.93 6.58
C LEU A 263 -25.76 -34.03 7.28
N PRO A 264 -25.89 -34.77 8.40
CA PRO A 264 -27.16 -34.86 9.12
C PRO A 264 -27.69 -33.49 9.54
N PHE A 265 -29.00 -33.30 9.39
CA PHE A 265 -29.66 -32.02 9.69
C PHE A 265 -29.40 -31.55 11.12
N ASP A 266 -29.33 -32.46 12.09
CA ASP A 266 -29.09 -32.13 13.50
C ASP A 266 -27.71 -31.49 13.71
N VAL A 267 -26.68 -31.95 12.99
CA VAL A 267 -25.33 -31.38 13.06
C VAL A 267 -25.29 -29.99 12.40
N VAL A 268 -25.98 -29.82 11.28
CA VAL A 268 -26.09 -28.51 10.58
C VAL A 268 -26.86 -27.50 11.43
N PHE A 269 -27.92 -27.93 12.10
CA PHE A 269 -28.73 -27.09 12.97
C PHE A 269 -27.97 -26.69 14.25
N GLN A 270 -27.33 -27.66 14.92
CA GLN A 270 -26.54 -27.41 16.14
C GLN A 270 -25.33 -26.51 15.85
N THR A 271 -24.65 -26.67 14.71
CA THR A 271 -23.55 -25.77 14.30
C THR A 271 -24.04 -24.34 14.06
N SER A 272 -25.19 -24.18 13.41
CA SER A 272 -25.77 -22.86 13.12
C SER A 272 -26.13 -22.11 14.41
N ILE A 273 -26.78 -22.78 15.37
CA ILE A 273 -27.11 -22.20 16.67
C ILE A 273 -25.86 -21.86 17.47
N SER A 274 -24.89 -22.77 17.52
CA SER A 274 -23.65 -22.57 18.28
C SER A 274 -22.81 -21.43 17.69
N LEU A 275 -22.85 -21.24 16.37
CA LEU A 275 -22.18 -20.12 15.69
C LEU A 275 -22.83 -18.78 16.02
N VAL A 276 -24.17 -18.70 16.04
CA VAL A 276 -24.91 -17.48 16.41
C VAL A 276 -24.66 -17.13 17.89
N ALA A 277 -24.69 -18.12 18.78
CA ALA A 277 -24.40 -17.92 20.20
C ALA A 277 -22.95 -17.45 20.44
N LEU A 278 -21.99 -17.94 19.64
CA LEU A 278 -20.61 -17.48 19.68
C LEU A 278 -20.46 -16.02 19.21
N ILE A 279 -21.12 -15.65 18.12
CA ILE A 279 -21.12 -14.26 17.61
C ILE A 279 -21.74 -13.33 18.65
N TYR A 280 -22.84 -13.75 19.28
CA TYR A 280 -23.49 -13.00 20.35
C TYR A 280 -22.55 -12.81 21.55
N GLY A 281 -22.02 -13.90 22.13
CA GLY A 281 -21.14 -13.84 23.29
C GLY A 281 -19.88 -13.00 23.06
N THR A 282 -19.26 -13.12 21.87
CA THR A 282 -18.07 -12.34 21.52
C THR A 282 -18.34 -10.86 21.28
N SER A 283 -19.54 -10.49 20.82
CA SER A 283 -19.93 -9.09 20.59
C SER A 283 -20.05 -8.29 21.90
N PHE A 284 -20.45 -8.93 23.00
CA PHE A 284 -20.56 -8.29 24.32
C PHE A 284 -19.27 -8.32 25.14
N ILE A 285 -18.34 -9.24 24.85
CA ILE A 285 -17.00 -9.23 25.47
C ILE A 285 -16.11 -8.13 24.86
N ALA A 286 -16.41 -7.69 23.64
CA ALA A 286 -15.69 -6.58 23.01
C ALA A 286 -15.98 -5.27 23.76
N ASN A 287 -14.92 -4.60 24.23
CA ASN A 287 -15.04 -3.31 24.92
C ASN A 287 -15.77 -2.26 24.05
N PRO A 288 -16.51 -1.32 24.65
CA PRO A 288 -17.18 -0.25 23.91
C PRO A 288 -16.17 0.53 23.06
N PHE A 289 -16.57 0.88 21.84
CA PHE A 289 -15.76 1.66 20.91
C PHE A 289 -15.34 2.98 21.57
N GLN A 290 -14.03 3.21 21.72
CA GLN A 290 -13.54 4.48 22.24
C GLN A 290 -13.70 5.55 21.17
N TYR A 291 -14.30 6.68 21.56
CA TYR A 291 -14.38 7.87 20.71
C TYR A 291 -12.97 8.37 20.41
N ILE A 292 -12.71 8.74 19.15
CA ILE A 292 -11.46 9.40 18.75
C ILE A 292 -11.40 10.72 19.52
N LYS A 293 -10.40 10.87 20.41
CA LYS A 293 -10.22 12.13 21.15
C LYS A 293 -9.97 13.26 20.15
N LYS A 294 -10.70 14.36 20.31
CA LYS A 294 -10.46 15.61 19.58
C LYS A 294 -9.00 16.03 19.85
N ASP A 295 -8.29 16.41 18.79
CA ASP A 295 -6.87 16.79 18.86
C ASP A 295 -6.67 17.88 19.92
N GLN A 296 -5.68 17.72 20.81
CA GLN A 296 -5.56 18.51 22.04
C GLN A 296 -4.94 19.90 21.82
N HIS A 297 -4.51 20.22 20.59
CA HIS A 297 -3.86 21.48 20.26
C HIS A 297 -4.69 22.27 19.25
N HIS A 298 -5.64 23.07 19.75
CA HIS A 298 -6.54 23.86 18.90
C HIS A 298 -5.88 25.11 18.30
N ASP A 299 -4.73 25.54 18.86
CA ASP A 299 -4.09 26.84 18.58
C ASP A 299 -2.75 26.73 17.84
N ARG A 300 -2.48 25.65 17.10
CA ARG A 300 -1.27 25.59 16.27
C ARG A 300 -1.39 26.54 15.09
N THR A 301 -0.32 27.32 14.86
CA THR A 301 -0.21 28.16 13.66
C THR A 301 -0.16 27.27 12.40
N CYS A 302 -0.66 27.79 11.27
CA CYS A 302 -0.75 27.01 10.03
C CYS A 302 0.63 26.45 9.62
N ASP A 303 1.71 27.17 9.91
CA ASP A 303 3.09 26.76 9.65
C ASP A 303 3.56 25.58 10.52
N GLU A 304 3.10 25.46 11.77
CA GLU A 304 3.38 24.31 12.63
C GLU A 304 2.56 23.07 12.24
N ALA A 305 1.35 23.26 11.69
CA ALA A 305 0.50 22.19 11.19
C ALA A 305 0.93 21.69 9.79
N LEU A 306 1.52 22.58 8.97
CA LEU A 306 2.05 22.28 7.64
C LEU A 306 3.47 21.73 7.66
N ASN A 307 4.11 21.63 8.82
CA ASN A 307 5.37 20.93 9.00
C ASN A 307 5.16 19.40 8.93
N CYS A 308 4.65 18.95 7.78
CA CYS A 308 4.57 17.57 7.34
C CYS A 308 5.97 17.15 6.88
N PRO A 309 6.61 16.15 7.50
CA PRO A 309 7.99 15.77 7.18
C PRO A 309 8.11 14.92 5.89
N SER A 310 7.23 15.12 4.92
CA SER A 310 7.21 14.38 3.63
C SER A 310 7.54 15.23 2.40
N PHE A 311 7.84 16.53 2.56
CA PHE A 311 8.38 17.35 1.46
C PHE A 311 9.60 18.13 1.92
N ILE A 312 10.75 17.46 1.94
CA ILE A 312 12.04 18.12 1.70
C ILE A 312 12.40 17.78 0.25
N THR A 313 12.01 18.65 -0.67
CA THR A 313 12.61 18.70 -2.00
C THR A 313 14.05 19.17 -1.83
N PHE A 314 15.01 18.27 -2.05
CA PHE A 314 16.41 18.64 -2.21
C PHE A 314 16.59 19.25 -3.60
N ASP A 315 16.35 20.56 -3.72
CA ASP A 315 16.98 21.34 -4.78
C ASP A 315 18.31 21.88 -4.26
N ASN A 316 19.40 21.13 -4.52
CA ASN A 316 20.64 21.72 -5.04
C ASN A 316 21.70 20.66 -5.40
N ARG A 317 22.02 20.64 -6.69
CA ARG A 317 23.33 20.36 -7.33
C ARG A 317 24.28 19.38 -6.62
N ALA A 318 24.26 18.14 -7.12
CA ALA A 318 25.49 17.47 -7.55
C ALA A 318 25.17 16.46 -8.65
N LYS A 319 24.98 16.98 -9.86
CA LYS A 319 25.38 16.22 -11.05
C LYS A 319 26.91 16.19 -11.02
N ALA A 320 27.47 15.16 -10.41
CA ALA A 320 28.86 14.77 -10.60
C ALA A 320 28.90 13.30 -11.01
N MET A 321 28.26 13.00 -12.14
CA MET A 321 28.73 11.93 -13.01
C MET A 321 29.79 12.55 -13.93
N SER A 322 31.00 12.80 -13.42
CA SER A 322 32.12 13.03 -14.32
C SER A 322 32.57 11.66 -14.87
N PRO A 323 32.82 11.53 -16.18
CA PRO A 323 33.34 10.30 -16.79
C PRO A 323 34.68 9.86 -16.17
N GLU A 324 35.46 10.79 -15.60
CA GLU A 324 36.76 10.52 -14.99
C GLU A 324 36.67 9.61 -13.76
N PHE A 325 35.60 9.71 -12.97
CA PHE A 325 35.44 8.82 -11.81
C PHE A 325 35.00 7.39 -12.20
N ALA A 326 34.38 7.19 -13.36
CA ALA A 326 34.13 5.86 -13.92
C ALA A 326 35.43 5.20 -14.37
N VAL A 327 36.37 5.99 -14.93
CA VAL A 327 37.72 5.54 -15.32
C VAL A 327 38.56 5.16 -14.09
N ILE A 328 38.52 5.91 -13.00
CA ILE A 328 39.24 5.55 -11.76
C ILE A 328 38.68 4.24 -11.15
N ARG A 329 37.37 4.01 -11.26
CA ARG A 329 36.73 2.78 -10.79
C ARG A 329 37.10 1.57 -11.65
N SER A 330 37.14 1.72 -12.98
CA SER A 330 37.56 0.66 -13.90
C SER A 330 39.06 0.37 -13.77
N LEU A 331 39.91 1.38 -13.56
CA LEU A 331 41.34 1.20 -13.28
C LEU A 331 41.59 0.48 -11.94
N LYS A 332 40.84 0.81 -10.88
CA LYS A 332 40.91 0.09 -9.59
C LYS A 332 40.38 -1.35 -9.70
N GLN A 333 39.40 -1.60 -10.56
CA GLN A 333 38.93 -2.97 -10.85
C GLN A 333 39.93 -3.77 -11.69
N GLN A 334 40.58 -3.14 -12.67
CA GLN A 334 41.66 -3.77 -13.46
C GLN A 334 42.91 -4.05 -12.62
N GLN A 335 43.29 -3.17 -11.69
CA GLN A 335 44.38 -3.45 -10.75
C GLN A 335 44.07 -4.62 -9.80
N ARG A 336 42.82 -4.75 -9.33
CA ARG A 336 42.39 -5.90 -8.52
C ARG A 336 42.33 -7.21 -9.32
N GLN A 337 41.97 -7.16 -10.60
CA GLN A 337 41.98 -8.34 -11.47
C GLN A 337 43.39 -8.76 -11.89
N ARG A 338 44.32 -7.82 -12.05
CA ARG A 338 45.75 -8.10 -12.33
C ARG A 338 46.49 -8.70 -11.12
N GLN A 339 46.03 -8.45 -9.89
CA GLN A 339 46.55 -9.12 -8.69
C GLN A 339 45.99 -10.55 -8.49
N CYS A 340 44.94 -10.94 -9.19
CA CYS A 340 44.33 -12.29 -9.12
C CYS A 340 44.63 -13.19 -10.34
N SER A 341 45.45 -12.75 -11.30
CA SER A 341 45.71 -13.47 -12.57
C SER A 341 47.18 -13.81 -12.82
N SER A 342 48.04 -13.75 -11.81
CA SER A 342 49.44 -14.21 -11.89
C SER A 342 49.64 -15.70 -11.62
N GLN A 343 48.61 -16.54 -11.79
CA GLN A 343 48.76 -17.99 -11.83
C GLN A 343 47.86 -18.59 -12.91
N GLY A 344 48.46 -19.20 -13.93
CA GLY A 344 47.78 -20.10 -14.87
C GLY A 344 47.75 -19.65 -16.32
N THR A 345 48.90 -19.67 -16.99
CA THR A 345 49.00 -19.83 -18.44
C THR A 345 48.58 -21.25 -18.85
N HIS A 346 47.71 -21.41 -19.84
CA HIS A 346 47.99 -22.21 -21.05
C HIS A 346 46.88 -22.10 -22.12
N SER A 347 47.37 -22.11 -23.36
CA SER A 347 46.75 -21.88 -24.68
C SER A 347 45.71 -22.92 -25.11
N GLY A 348 44.80 -22.53 -26.00
CA GLY A 348 44.00 -23.44 -26.83
C GLY A 348 42.95 -22.75 -27.69
N ARG A 349 43.29 -22.44 -28.94
CA ARG A 349 42.45 -21.84 -29.99
C ARG A 349 41.99 -22.94 -30.94
N VAL A 350 40.68 -23.08 -31.20
CA VAL A 350 40.15 -23.73 -32.41
C VAL A 350 38.89 -22.99 -32.87
N SER A 351 38.85 -22.69 -34.17
CA SER A 351 37.74 -22.12 -34.92
C SER A 351 37.07 -23.24 -35.71
N GLU A 352 35.74 -23.21 -35.87
CA GLU A 352 35.11 -23.98 -36.95
C GLU A 352 33.86 -23.28 -37.51
N VAL A 353 33.73 -23.45 -38.81
CA VAL A 353 32.90 -22.76 -39.82
C VAL A 353 31.58 -23.50 -39.99
N ASN A 354 30.48 -22.80 -40.32
CA ASN A 354 29.25 -23.45 -40.78
C ASN A 354 28.75 -22.88 -42.11
N HIS A 355 28.40 -23.82 -43.00
CA HIS A 355 27.92 -23.67 -44.37
C HIS A 355 26.43 -23.28 -44.46
N SER A 356 26.13 -22.68 -45.60
CA SER A 356 24.84 -22.21 -46.14
C SER A 356 24.03 -23.30 -46.87
N SER A 357 22.71 -23.15 -46.92
CA SER A 357 21.85 -23.64 -48.01
C SER A 357 20.49 -22.91 -48.08
N GLU A 358 20.17 -22.50 -49.32
CA GLU A 358 18.96 -21.93 -49.98
C GLU A 358 17.68 -22.79 -49.81
N ASP A 359 16.43 -22.48 -50.20
CA ASP A 359 15.66 -21.36 -50.80
C ASP A 359 14.16 -21.77 -50.71
N SER A 360 13.19 -20.83 -50.75
CA SER A 360 11.93 -20.93 -51.55
C SER A 360 10.99 -19.71 -51.43
N ASP A 361 10.50 -19.27 -52.60
CA ASP A 361 9.70 -18.08 -52.93
C ASP A 361 8.18 -18.16 -52.65
N SER A 362 7.54 -17.00 -52.40
CA SER A 362 6.18 -16.67 -52.87
C SER A 362 5.91 -15.15 -52.88
N GLN A 363 5.21 -14.68 -53.91
CA GLN A 363 5.09 -13.29 -54.40
C GLN A 363 4.10 -12.39 -53.64
N GLU A 364 4.42 -11.11 -53.47
CA GLU A 364 3.51 -10.07 -52.94
C GLU A 364 3.62 -8.73 -53.73
N TYR A 365 2.50 -8.00 -53.78
CA TYR A 365 2.22 -6.75 -54.52
C TYR A 365 3.28 -5.64 -54.33
N ARG A 366 3.81 -5.07 -55.42
CA ARG A 366 4.82 -3.99 -55.38
C ARG A 366 4.20 -2.60 -55.17
N SER A 367 4.60 -1.95 -54.08
CA SER A 367 4.54 -0.49 -53.90
C SER A 367 5.58 0.21 -54.79
N PRO A 368 5.39 1.49 -55.17
CA PRO A 368 6.31 2.21 -56.05
C PRO A 368 7.71 2.35 -55.42
N ASP A 369 8.72 2.11 -56.25
CA ASP A 369 10.12 2.01 -55.85
C ASP A 369 10.79 3.39 -55.83
N PHE A 370 11.14 3.87 -54.63
CA PHE A 370 11.81 5.15 -54.41
C PHE A 370 13.36 5.05 -54.45
N CYS A 371 13.92 3.90 -54.85
CA CYS A 371 15.36 3.68 -54.86
C CYS A 371 16.15 4.56 -55.86
N ASN A 372 15.47 5.28 -56.76
CA ASN A 372 16.12 6.10 -57.80
C ASN A 372 16.20 7.60 -57.49
N ILE A 373 16.01 8.02 -56.23
CA ILE A 373 16.26 9.42 -55.85
C ILE A 373 17.78 9.64 -55.66
N PRO A 374 18.40 10.60 -56.36
CA PRO A 374 19.83 10.88 -56.20
C PRO A 374 20.16 11.25 -54.73
N GLY A 375 21.03 10.47 -54.09
CA GLY A 375 21.49 10.70 -52.71
C GLY A 375 20.85 9.83 -51.62
N ALA A 376 19.92 8.93 -51.95
CA ALA A 376 19.36 7.99 -50.97
C ALA A 376 20.37 6.87 -50.63
N ARG A 377 20.62 6.63 -49.34
CA ARG A 377 21.41 5.47 -48.87
C ARG A 377 20.59 4.20 -49.02
N VAL A 378 21.17 3.17 -49.64
CA VAL A 378 20.59 1.81 -49.67
C VAL A 378 20.47 1.29 -48.22
N PRO A 379 19.28 0.85 -47.77
CA PRO A 379 19.11 0.27 -46.45
C PRO A 379 19.92 -1.04 -46.34
N LYS A 380 20.78 -1.15 -45.32
CA LYS A 380 21.71 -2.26 -45.11
C LYS A 380 21.06 -3.60 -44.68
N SER A 381 19.74 -3.71 -44.67
CA SER A 381 19.06 -4.97 -44.33
C SER A 381 17.68 -5.03 -44.94
N MET A 382 17.36 -6.17 -45.57
CA MET A 382 16.01 -6.52 -46.01
C MET A 382 15.01 -6.45 -44.84
N PRO A 383 13.74 -6.06 -45.08
CA PRO A 383 12.71 -6.16 -44.07
C PRO A 383 12.53 -7.64 -43.71
N LYS A 384 12.82 -7.98 -42.45
CA LYS A 384 12.52 -9.32 -41.93
C LYS A 384 10.99 -9.49 -41.99
N SER A 385 10.53 -10.55 -42.65
CA SER A 385 9.13 -11.01 -42.57
C SER A 385 8.64 -10.91 -41.13
N SER A 386 7.44 -10.34 -40.95
CA SER A 386 6.75 -10.14 -39.68
C SER A 386 6.55 -11.49 -39.00
N ARG A 387 7.57 -11.95 -38.27
CA ARG A 387 7.49 -13.18 -37.48
C ARG A 387 6.33 -13.02 -36.50
N VAL A 388 5.28 -13.81 -36.71
CA VAL A 388 4.22 -14.04 -35.72
C VAL A 388 4.92 -14.36 -34.40
N LEU A 389 4.57 -13.66 -33.33
CA LEU A 389 5.18 -13.89 -32.04
C LEU A 389 4.81 -15.29 -31.56
N GLU A 390 5.76 -16.23 -31.65
CA GLU A 390 5.66 -17.53 -31.01
C GLU A 390 5.72 -17.32 -29.50
N ILE A 391 4.55 -17.30 -28.85
CA ILE A 391 4.42 -17.17 -27.40
C ILE A 391 4.49 -18.58 -26.80
N SER A 392 5.56 -18.85 -26.07
CA SER A 392 5.65 -20.10 -25.29
C SER A 392 4.64 -20.11 -24.14
N GLN A 393 4.17 -21.30 -23.76
CA GLN A 393 3.23 -21.47 -22.63
C GLN A 393 3.77 -20.87 -21.32
N THR A 394 5.09 -20.94 -21.10
CA THR A 394 5.74 -20.35 -19.91
C THR A 394 5.66 -18.83 -19.93
N GLN A 395 5.94 -18.19 -21.07
CA GLN A 395 5.80 -16.73 -21.23
C GLN A 395 4.37 -16.27 -21.03
N ALA A 396 3.38 -17.00 -21.56
CA ALA A 396 1.97 -16.70 -21.34
C ALA A 396 1.62 -16.78 -19.84
N ASN A 397 2.04 -17.84 -19.14
CA ASN A 397 1.79 -18.01 -17.71
C ASN A 397 2.43 -16.91 -16.86
N ASP A 398 3.66 -16.51 -17.17
CA ASP A 398 4.35 -15.43 -16.44
C ASP A 398 3.72 -14.06 -16.74
N ALA A 399 3.28 -13.83 -17.98
CA ALA A 399 2.50 -12.67 -18.34
C ALA A 399 1.18 -12.59 -17.56
N PHE A 400 0.46 -13.72 -17.41
CA PHE A 400 -0.76 -13.79 -16.61
C PHE A 400 -0.53 -13.48 -15.14
N ARG A 401 0.52 -14.05 -14.54
CA ARG A 401 0.89 -13.74 -13.14
C ARG A 401 1.17 -12.26 -12.96
N THR A 402 1.92 -11.67 -13.89
CA THR A 402 2.24 -10.24 -13.88
C THR A 402 0.97 -9.38 -13.99
N CYS A 403 0.04 -9.75 -14.89
CA CYS A 403 -1.25 -9.08 -15.03
C CYS A 403 -2.09 -9.18 -13.76
N LEU A 404 -2.15 -10.36 -13.14
CA LEU A 404 -2.91 -10.57 -11.91
C LEU A 404 -2.34 -9.75 -10.74
N ASP A 405 -1.01 -9.69 -10.59
CA ASP A 405 -0.34 -8.89 -9.56
C ASP A 405 -0.56 -7.38 -9.78
N MET A 406 -0.64 -6.94 -11.03
CA MET A 406 -0.96 -5.56 -11.38
C MET A 406 -2.37 -5.18 -10.91
N ILE A 407 -3.37 -6.01 -11.23
CA ILE A 407 -4.76 -5.80 -10.82
C ILE A 407 -4.85 -5.83 -9.29
N LYS A 408 -4.22 -6.81 -8.63
CA LYS A 408 -4.21 -6.91 -7.16
C LYS A 408 -3.65 -5.67 -6.47
N LYS A 409 -2.74 -4.93 -7.10
CA LYS A 409 -2.18 -3.68 -6.55
C LYS A 409 -3.05 -2.47 -6.87
N GLN A 410 -3.53 -2.35 -8.10
CA GLN A 410 -4.16 -1.12 -8.60
C GLN A 410 -5.70 -1.15 -8.53
N ASP A 411 -6.31 -2.31 -8.80
CA ASP A 411 -7.76 -2.51 -8.82
C ASP A 411 -8.17 -3.76 -8.01
N VAL A 412 -8.16 -3.60 -6.68
CA VAL A 412 -8.49 -4.68 -5.75
C VAL A 412 -9.96 -5.11 -5.87
N ASP A 413 -10.85 -4.21 -6.28
CA ASP A 413 -12.28 -4.49 -6.37
C ASP A 413 -12.56 -5.44 -7.54
N SER A 414 -11.95 -5.17 -8.69
CA SER A 414 -11.95 -6.10 -9.84
C SER A 414 -11.22 -7.41 -9.52
N TYR A 415 -10.09 -7.37 -8.81
CA TYR A 415 -9.41 -8.59 -8.35
C TYR A 415 -10.32 -9.49 -7.52
N GLN A 416 -11.05 -8.93 -6.54
CA GLN A 416 -11.98 -9.69 -5.72
C GLN A 416 -13.13 -10.28 -6.54
N ALA A 417 -13.62 -9.55 -7.54
CA ALA A 417 -14.67 -10.03 -8.43
C ALA A 417 -14.21 -11.20 -9.30
N ILE A 418 -13.00 -11.14 -9.86
CA ILE A 418 -12.40 -12.22 -10.66
C ILE A 418 -12.38 -13.53 -9.86
N LEU A 419 -12.09 -13.49 -8.56
CA LEU A 419 -12.08 -14.67 -7.69
C LEU A 419 -13.46 -15.35 -7.56
N THR A 420 -14.54 -14.60 -7.79
CA THR A 420 -15.92 -15.12 -7.74
C THR A 420 -16.42 -15.66 -9.09
N MET A 421 -15.67 -15.44 -10.17
CA MET A 421 -16.02 -15.86 -11.54
C MET A 421 -15.51 -17.28 -11.86
N ASN A 422 -16.05 -17.87 -12.93
CA ASN A 422 -15.66 -19.20 -13.41
C ASN A 422 -14.15 -19.28 -13.71
N LYS A 423 -13.46 -20.26 -13.14
CA LYS A 423 -12.01 -20.49 -13.29
C LYS A 423 -11.56 -20.60 -14.76
N LYS A 424 -12.41 -21.11 -15.65
CA LYS A 424 -12.11 -21.21 -17.09
C LYS A 424 -12.01 -19.84 -17.77
N ALA A 425 -12.83 -18.88 -17.34
CA ALA A 425 -12.88 -17.53 -17.90
C ALA A 425 -11.84 -16.58 -17.26
N GLN A 426 -11.35 -16.90 -16.05
CA GLN A 426 -10.48 -16.02 -15.29
C GLN A 426 -9.25 -15.52 -16.06
N PRO A 427 -8.50 -16.35 -16.82
CA PRO A 427 -7.32 -15.88 -17.56
C PRO A 427 -7.63 -14.76 -18.57
N GLU A 428 -8.72 -14.90 -19.33
CA GLU A 428 -9.17 -13.88 -20.29
C GLU A 428 -9.61 -12.61 -19.57
N ILE A 429 -10.40 -12.75 -18.50
CA ILE A 429 -10.89 -11.62 -17.70
C ILE A 429 -9.73 -10.88 -17.02
N VAL A 430 -8.67 -11.60 -16.59
CA VAL A 430 -7.45 -10.99 -16.05
C VAL A 430 -6.73 -10.17 -17.12
N ALA A 431 -6.59 -10.68 -18.35
CA ALA A 431 -5.98 -9.90 -19.44
C ALA A 431 -6.77 -8.62 -19.75
N LEU A 432 -8.10 -8.71 -19.82
CA LEU A 432 -8.99 -7.58 -20.07
C LEU A 432 -8.91 -6.51 -18.97
N ASN A 433 -8.93 -6.91 -17.70
CA ASN A 433 -8.81 -5.98 -16.58
C ASN A 433 -7.40 -5.37 -16.49
N ALA A 434 -6.35 -6.13 -16.81
CA ALA A 434 -4.99 -5.60 -16.81
C ALA A 434 -4.80 -4.52 -17.89
N LEU A 435 -5.40 -4.71 -19.08
CA LEU A 435 -5.47 -3.65 -20.09
C LEU A 435 -6.19 -2.41 -19.56
N ASN A 436 -7.37 -2.59 -18.95
CA ASN A 436 -8.11 -1.47 -18.38
C ASN A 436 -7.31 -0.70 -17.30
N VAL A 437 -6.58 -1.42 -16.46
CA VAL A 437 -5.68 -0.84 -15.45
C VAL A 437 -4.55 -0.05 -16.09
N GLU A 438 -3.85 -0.61 -17.09
CA GLU A 438 -2.81 0.13 -17.82
C GLU A 438 -3.38 1.40 -18.46
N LEU A 439 -4.49 1.28 -19.21
CA LEU A 439 -5.13 2.42 -19.88
C LEU A 439 -5.60 3.50 -18.90
N ALA A 440 -6.20 3.12 -17.76
CA ALA A 440 -6.64 4.07 -16.74
C ALA A 440 -5.46 4.77 -16.04
N SER A 441 -4.35 4.05 -15.83
CA SER A 441 -3.16 4.59 -15.16
C SER A 441 -2.36 5.60 -15.99
N ILE A 442 -2.56 5.64 -17.32
CA ILE A 442 -1.81 6.54 -18.22
C ILE A 442 -1.94 8.00 -17.78
N ARG A 443 -3.15 8.41 -17.39
CA ARG A 443 -3.42 9.79 -16.93
C ARG A 443 -2.65 10.13 -15.66
N ASP A 444 -2.51 9.19 -14.73
CA ASP A 444 -1.79 9.41 -13.48
C ASP A 444 -0.27 9.44 -13.65
N LYS A 445 0.25 8.80 -14.71
CA LYS A 445 1.68 8.66 -14.98
C LYS A 445 2.26 9.79 -15.85
N VAL A 446 1.45 10.74 -16.34
CA VAL A 446 1.89 11.82 -17.24
C VAL A 446 1.38 13.16 -16.72
N ASP A 447 2.24 14.18 -16.71
CA ASP A 447 1.85 15.54 -16.33
C ASP A 447 1.31 16.29 -17.57
N THR A 448 0.00 16.21 -17.77
CA THR A 448 -0.71 16.87 -18.88
C THR A 448 -0.53 18.40 -18.89
N ARG A 449 -0.19 19.00 -17.74
CA ARG A 449 -0.03 20.46 -17.59
C ARG A 449 1.21 21.02 -18.27
N LYS A 450 2.21 20.18 -18.54
CA LYS A 450 3.46 20.58 -19.22
C LYS A 450 3.36 20.52 -20.74
N GLY A 451 2.18 20.20 -21.28
CA GLY A 451 2.01 19.96 -22.72
C GLY A 451 2.60 18.63 -23.18
N ASP A 452 2.85 17.70 -22.25
CA ASP A 452 3.43 16.39 -22.57
C ASP A 452 2.44 15.56 -23.39
N THR A 453 2.70 15.42 -24.69
CA THR A 453 2.01 14.51 -25.61
C THR A 453 2.29 13.03 -25.31
N SER A 454 3.08 12.72 -24.26
CA SER A 454 3.44 11.37 -23.84
C SER A 454 2.22 10.49 -23.55
N ALA A 455 1.16 11.03 -22.96
CA ALA A 455 -0.08 10.29 -22.71
C ALA A 455 -0.77 9.86 -24.01
N MET A 456 -0.79 10.76 -25.00
CA MET A 456 -1.33 10.50 -26.34
C MET A 456 -0.53 9.39 -27.03
N TYR A 457 0.80 9.45 -27.00
CA TYR A 457 1.65 8.41 -27.58
C TYR A 457 1.48 7.04 -26.89
N ARG A 458 1.25 7.01 -25.57
CA ARG A 458 0.98 5.75 -24.84
C ARG A 458 -0.37 5.13 -25.22
N LEU A 459 -1.39 5.95 -25.43
CA LEU A 459 -2.69 5.47 -25.90
C LEU A 459 -2.60 5.02 -27.37
N GLN A 460 -1.89 5.78 -28.20
CA GLN A 460 -1.63 5.38 -29.59
C GLN A 460 -0.87 4.05 -29.66
N PHE A 461 0.15 3.87 -28.82
CA PHE A 461 0.85 2.59 -28.68
C PHE A 461 -0.11 1.44 -28.38
N TRP A 462 -1.07 1.61 -27.46
CA TRP A 462 -2.05 0.57 -27.15
C TRP A 462 -3.03 0.31 -28.30
N LYS A 463 -3.43 1.37 -29.03
CA LYS A 463 -4.25 1.23 -30.24
C LYS A 463 -3.53 0.37 -31.28
N ASP A 464 -2.27 0.71 -31.58
CA ASP A 464 -1.44 -0.02 -32.55
C ASP A 464 -1.16 -1.46 -32.07
N ALA A 465 -0.93 -1.65 -30.77
CA ALA A 465 -0.73 -2.97 -30.17
C ALA A 465 -1.96 -3.87 -30.32
N ILE A 466 -3.16 -3.35 -30.04
CA ILE A 466 -4.41 -4.09 -30.23
C ILE A 466 -4.61 -4.39 -31.72
N SER A 467 -4.44 -3.41 -32.60
CA SER A 467 -4.53 -3.64 -34.05
C SER A 467 -3.56 -4.73 -34.54
N SER A 468 -2.35 -4.79 -33.97
CA SER A 468 -1.35 -5.83 -34.28
C SER A 468 -1.77 -7.22 -33.76
N ILE A 469 -2.31 -7.30 -32.54
CA ILE A 469 -2.75 -8.56 -31.92
C ILE A 469 -3.88 -9.22 -32.73
N TYR A 470 -4.78 -8.41 -33.28
CA TYR A 470 -5.94 -8.89 -34.03
C TYR A 470 -5.73 -8.92 -35.55
N GLY A 471 -4.48 -8.76 -36.02
CA GLY A 471 -4.14 -8.87 -37.45
C GLY A 471 -4.68 -7.72 -38.33
N ILE A 472 -5.13 -6.62 -37.72
CA ILE A 472 -5.60 -5.41 -38.41
C ILE A 472 -4.40 -4.60 -38.93
N SER A 473 -3.28 -4.64 -38.20
CA SER A 473 -2.03 -3.97 -38.56
C SER A 473 -0.92 -4.98 -38.83
N PRO A 474 -0.04 -4.75 -39.83
CA PRO A 474 1.12 -5.61 -40.10
C PRO A 474 2.27 -5.44 -39.09
N LEU A 475 2.12 -4.56 -38.10
CA LEU A 475 3.12 -4.31 -37.08
C LEU A 475 3.28 -5.53 -36.14
N PRO A 476 4.49 -5.76 -35.59
CA PRO A 476 4.70 -6.85 -34.65
C PRO A 476 4.03 -6.56 -33.31
N VAL A 477 3.44 -7.60 -32.70
CA VAL A 477 2.86 -7.49 -31.35
C VAL A 477 3.95 -7.08 -30.34
N PRO A 478 3.69 -6.13 -29.43
CA PRO A 478 4.69 -5.72 -28.44
C PRO A 478 4.91 -6.79 -27.37
N ARG A 479 6.14 -6.92 -26.86
CA ARG A 479 6.52 -7.86 -25.79
C ARG A 479 6.08 -7.41 -24.37
N GLN A 480 5.01 -6.62 -24.28
CA GLN A 480 4.44 -6.20 -23.01
C GLN A 480 3.62 -7.36 -22.40
N PRO A 481 3.70 -7.63 -21.08
CA PRO A 481 2.96 -8.74 -20.46
C PRO A 481 1.45 -8.72 -20.76
N VAL A 482 0.83 -7.55 -20.75
CA VAL A 482 -0.60 -7.39 -21.06
C VAL A 482 -0.89 -7.72 -22.53
N ALA A 483 -0.03 -7.30 -23.46
CA ALA A 483 -0.18 -7.62 -24.88
C ALA A 483 -0.01 -9.12 -25.16
N ILE A 484 0.96 -9.77 -24.50
CA ILE A 484 1.17 -11.22 -24.56
C ILE A 484 -0.06 -11.96 -24.02
N ALA A 485 -0.59 -11.54 -22.87
CA ALA A 485 -1.77 -12.12 -22.26
C ALA A 485 -3.03 -11.97 -23.12
N LEU A 486 -3.22 -10.81 -23.78
CA LEU A 486 -4.31 -10.59 -24.72
C LEU A 486 -4.16 -11.43 -25.99
N CYS A 487 -2.94 -11.59 -26.49
CA CYS A 487 -2.67 -12.40 -27.68
C CYS A 487 -3.12 -13.86 -27.50
N SER A 488 -3.06 -14.40 -26.27
CA SER A 488 -3.60 -15.74 -25.96
C SER A 488 -5.11 -15.88 -26.14
N PHE A 489 -5.85 -14.77 -26.28
CA PHE A 489 -7.31 -14.77 -26.48
C PHE A 489 -7.75 -13.97 -27.72
N ALA A 490 -6.81 -13.62 -28.61
CA ALA A 490 -7.08 -12.79 -29.79
C ALA A 490 -8.14 -13.40 -30.73
N SER A 491 -8.19 -14.73 -30.86
CA SER A 491 -9.21 -15.42 -31.66
C SER A 491 -10.64 -15.27 -31.13
N SER A 492 -10.80 -14.89 -29.86
CA SER A 492 -12.05 -15.04 -29.12
C SER A 492 -12.71 -13.72 -28.73
N ALA A 493 -11.95 -12.64 -28.60
CA ALA A 493 -12.45 -11.34 -28.12
C ALA A 493 -12.76 -10.37 -29.26
N ASN A 494 -13.71 -9.45 -29.03
CA ASN A 494 -14.13 -8.46 -30.03
C ASN A 494 -13.11 -7.29 -30.09
N PRO A 495 -12.39 -7.10 -31.21
CA PRO A 495 -11.38 -6.04 -31.34
C PRO A 495 -11.99 -4.63 -31.28
N ASP A 496 -13.21 -4.43 -31.78
CA ASP A 496 -13.85 -3.12 -31.86
C ASP A 496 -14.12 -2.54 -30.47
N LEU A 497 -14.59 -3.38 -29.54
CA LEU A 497 -14.81 -2.97 -28.15
C LEU A 497 -13.50 -2.61 -27.44
N LEU A 498 -12.42 -3.35 -27.72
CA LEU A 498 -11.08 -3.06 -27.18
C LEU A 498 -10.52 -1.76 -27.74
N LEU A 499 -10.63 -1.53 -29.04
CA LEU A 499 -10.22 -0.27 -29.68
C LEU A 499 -11.04 0.89 -29.14
N LYS A 500 -12.35 0.71 -28.94
CA LYS A 500 -13.23 1.74 -28.36
C LYS A 500 -12.75 2.19 -26.96
N LEU A 501 -12.26 1.27 -26.11
CA LEU A 501 -11.69 1.60 -24.80
C LEU A 501 -10.53 2.59 -24.89
N VAL A 502 -9.69 2.43 -25.91
CA VAL A 502 -8.49 3.24 -26.13
C VAL A 502 -8.87 4.57 -26.77
N GLU A 503 -9.66 4.54 -27.84
CA GLU A 503 -10.09 5.72 -28.58
C GLU A 503 -10.88 6.69 -27.72
N THR A 504 -11.80 6.19 -26.88
CA THR A 504 -12.56 7.05 -25.96
C THR A 504 -11.65 7.71 -24.92
N ARG A 505 -10.60 7.03 -24.44
CA ARG A 505 -9.62 7.65 -23.53
C ARG A 505 -8.68 8.61 -24.25
N GLN A 506 -8.42 8.36 -25.53
CA GLN A 506 -7.62 9.22 -26.38
C GLN A 506 -8.35 10.53 -26.69
N SER A 507 -9.66 10.49 -26.98
CA SER A 507 -10.45 11.69 -27.24
C SER A 507 -10.72 12.54 -26.00
N THR A 508 -10.71 11.92 -24.81
CA THR A 508 -10.94 12.59 -23.52
C THR A 508 -9.65 12.89 -22.75
N ILE A 509 -8.48 12.67 -23.38
CA ILE A 509 -7.20 12.94 -22.73
C ILE A 509 -7.03 14.46 -22.53
N GLY A 510 -6.71 14.85 -21.29
CA GLY A 510 -6.54 16.24 -20.88
C GLY A 510 -7.39 16.62 -19.67
N ASP A 511 -7.18 17.83 -19.18
CA ASP A 511 -7.80 18.34 -17.94
C ASP A 511 -9.05 19.17 -18.22
N ARG A 512 -9.85 18.73 -19.20
CA ARG A 512 -11.10 19.38 -19.61
C ARG A 512 -12.30 18.72 -18.97
N GLN A 513 -13.30 19.52 -18.66
CA GLN A 513 -14.61 19.07 -18.19
C GLN A 513 -15.35 18.30 -19.28
N PHE A 514 -16.28 17.43 -18.86
CA PHE A 514 -17.29 16.91 -19.79
C PHE A 514 -18.25 18.04 -20.16
N SER A 515 -18.67 18.10 -21.42
CA SER A 515 -19.61 19.11 -21.92
C SER A 515 -20.93 19.06 -21.17
N ASP A 516 -21.44 17.86 -20.97
CA ASP A 516 -22.70 17.60 -20.30
C ASP A 516 -22.68 16.23 -19.59
N ILE A 517 -23.74 15.94 -18.83
CA ILE A 517 -23.89 14.66 -18.13
C ILE A 517 -24.01 13.47 -19.11
N ASN A 518 -24.53 13.68 -20.32
CA ASN A 518 -24.66 12.63 -21.33
C ASN A 518 -23.30 12.23 -21.90
N ALA A 519 -22.40 13.18 -22.13
CA ALA A 519 -21.02 12.93 -22.55
C ALA A 519 -20.26 12.11 -21.50
N LEU A 520 -20.47 12.39 -20.20
CA LEU A 520 -19.94 11.56 -19.11
C LEU A 520 -20.54 10.14 -19.13
N CYS A 521 -21.86 10.02 -19.35
CA CYS A 521 -22.52 8.73 -19.50
C CYS A 521 -21.95 7.93 -20.69
N ASP A 522 -21.78 8.56 -21.85
CA ASP A 522 -21.28 7.93 -23.07
C ASP A 522 -19.80 7.54 -22.95
N TYR A 523 -19.01 8.33 -22.21
CA TYR A 523 -17.68 7.95 -21.77
C TYR A 523 -17.73 6.67 -20.92
N GLY A 524 -18.65 6.58 -19.96
CA GLY A 524 -18.85 5.38 -19.14
C GLY A 524 -19.28 4.15 -19.93
N LYS A 525 -20.23 4.30 -20.87
CA LYS A 525 -20.68 3.23 -21.78
C LYS A 525 -19.54 2.72 -22.65
N SER A 526 -18.73 3.62 -23.19
CA SER A 526 -17.64 3.28 -24.13
C SER A 526 -16.39 2.76 -23.43
N THR A 527 -16.20 3.07 -22.14
CA THR A 527 -15.08 2.57 -21.32
C THR A 527 -15.50 1.34 -20.51
N ILE A 528 -15.94 1.53 -19.26
CA ILE A 528 -16.30 0.43 -18.37
C ILE A 528 -17.44 -0.43 -18.95
N GLY A 529 -18.40 0.17 -19.67
CA GLY A 529 -19.44 -0.58 -20.37
C GLY A 529 -18.88 -1.58 -21.38
N SER A 530 -18.00 -1.13 -22.29
CA SER A 530 -17.30 -2.02 -23.25
C SER A 530 -16.49 -3.11 -22.56
N LEU A 531 -15.80 -2.79 -21.45
CA LEU A 531 -15.07 -3.79 -20.65
C LEU A 531 -16.02 -4.85 -20.08
N LEU A 532 -17.16 -4.44 -19.54
CA LEU A 532 -18.18 -5.36 -19.02
C LEU A 532 -18.76 -6.23 -20.13
N CYS A 533 -18.99 -5.69 -21.33
CA CYS A 533 -19.40 -6.47 -22.50
C CYS A 533 -18.38 -7.56 -22.85
N LEU A 534 -17.08 -7.22 -22.87
CA LEU A 534 -16.01 -8.18 -23.13
C LEU A 534 -15.92 -9.28 -22.06
N GLN A 535 -16.13 -8.93 -20.78
CA GLN A 535 -16.17 -9.90 -19.69
C GLN A 535 -17.39 -10.83 -19.78
N ILE A 536 -18.54 -10.31 -20.19
CA ILE A 536 -19.75 -11.09 -20.44
C ILE A 536 -19.50 -12.11 -21.55
N ASP A 537 -18.87 -11.70 -22.64
CA ASP A 537 -18.52 -12.58 -23.75
C ASP A 537 -17.56 -13.70 -23.31
N ALA A 538 -16.55 -13.37 -22.50
CA ALA A 538 -15.60 -14.34 -21.95
C ALA A 538 -16.28 -15.38 -21.03
N LEU A 539 -17.20 -14.93 -20.17
CA LEU A 539 -18.00 -15.80 -19.29
C LEU A 539 -18.99 -16.66 -20.07
N ALA A 540 -19.61 -16.12 -21.11
CA ALA A 540 -20.53 -16.84 -21.97
C ALA A 540 -19.83 -17.98 -22.72
N ARG A 541 -18.65 -17.72 -23.31
CA ARG A 541 -17.82 -18.76 -23.96
C ARG A 541 -17.42 -19.89 -23.00
N SER A 542 -17.13 -19.53 -21.76
CA SER A 542 -16.69 -20.49 -20.73
C SER A 542 -17.82 -21.30 -20.10
N SER A 543 -19.08 -20.93 -20.38
CA SER A 543 -20.27 -21.57 -19.82
C SER A 543 -20.98 -22.34 -20.91
N THR A 544 -21.12 -23.66 -20.76
CA THR A 544 -21.79 -24.52 -21.72
C THR A 544 -23.21 -23.98 -21.98
N GLN A 545 -23.52 -23.64 -23.24
CA GLN A 545 -24.88 -23.32 -23.72
C GLN A 545 -25.50 -21.99 -23.20
N THR A 546 -24.70 -20.94 -22.94
CA THR A 546 -25.25 -19.60 -22.62
C THR A 546 -25.30 -18.70 -23.86
N LYS A 547 -26.50 -18.39 -24.37
CA LYS A 547 -26.69 -17.39 -25.44
C LYS A 547 -26.77 -15.99 -24.82
N VAL A 548 -25.91 -15.08 -25.29
CA VAL A 548 -25.95 -13.66 -24.89
C VAL A 548 -26.94 -12.92 -25.81
N PHE A 549 -27.83 -12.15 -25.21
CA PHE A 549 -28.81 -11.34 -25.94
C PHE A 549 -28.30 -9.90 -26.09
N PRO A 550 -28.66 -9.16 -27.16
CA PRO A 550 -28.23 -7.76 -27.33
C PRO A 550 -28.52 -6.87 -26.11
N MET A 551 -29.67 -7.08 -25.47
CA MET A 551 -30.07 -6.35 -24.26
C MET A 551 -29.11 -6.53 -23.08
N THR A 552 -28.37 -7.65 -23.03
CA THR A 552 -27.33 -7.87 -22.00
C THR A 552 -26.22 -6.82 -22.11
N TYR A 553 -25.86 -6.41 -23.34
CA TYR A 553 -24.87 -5.36 -23.56
C TYR A 553 -25.41 -3.98 -23.17
N ASP A 554 -26.70 -3.73 -23.35
CA ASP A 554 -27.33 -2.46 -22.93
C ASP A 554 -27.34 -2.31 -21.41
N VAL A 555 -27.59 -3.40 -20.67
CA VAL A 555 -27.46 -3.41 -19.20
C VAL A 555 -26.02 -3.12 -18.77
N ALA A 556 -25.03 -3.75 -19.42
CA ALA A 556 -23.62 -3.52 -19.14
C ALA A 556 -23.19 -2.07 -19.41
N LYS A 557 -23.62 -1.50 -20.53
CA LYS A 557 -23.38 -0.10 -20.91
C LYS A 557 -24.06 0.87 -19.95
N GLY A 558 -25.32 0.63 -19.58
CA GLY A 558 -26.06 1.43 -18.60
C GLY A 558 -25.40 1.42 -17.22
N LEU A 559 -24.92 0.25 -16.77
CA LEU A 559 -24.11 0.15 -15.55
C LEU A 559 -22.79 0.90 -15.66
N GLY A 560 -22.12 0.84 -16.82
CA GLY A 560 -20.91 1.62 -17.10
C GLY A 560 -21.13 3.13 -16.99
N ALA A 561 -22.27 3.64 -17.49
CA ALA A 561 -22.67 5.03 -17.35
C ALA A 561 -22.87 5.43 -15.87
N ALA A 562 -23.64 4.64 -15.11
CA ALA A 562 -23.87 4.88 -13.68
C ALA A 562 -22.55 4.88 -12.89
N TYR A 563 -21.65 3.93 -13.21
CA TYR A 563 -20.33 3.86 -12.60
C TYR A 563 -19.45 5.06 -12.94
N ALA A 564 -19.49 5.58 -14.18
CA ALA A 564 -18.71 6.75 -14.55
C ALA A 564 -19.08 7.98 -13.72
N ILE A 565 -20.38 8.20 -13.47
CA ILE A 565 -20.85 9.28 -12.59
C ILE A 565 -20.40 9.04 -11.14
N ALA A 566 -20.62 7.84 -10.60
CA ALA A 566 -20.16 7.53 -9.24
C ALA A 566 -18.63 7.69 -9.09
N ASN A 567 -17.89 7.24 -10.09
CA ASN A 567 -16.44 7.31 -10.10
C ASN A 567 -15.93 8.75 -10.20
N ILE A 568 -16.58 9.63 -10.95
CA ILE A 568 -16.17 11.05 -11.03
C ILE A 568 -16.41 11.77 -9.71
N ILE A 569 -17.53 11.49 -9.02
CA ILE A 569 -17.79 12.02 -7.67
C ILE A 569 -16.67 11.58 -6.73
N ARG A 570 -16.33 10.30 -6.72
CA ARG A 570 -15.23 9.76 -5.92
C ARG A 570 -13.87 10.35 -6.29
N ALA A 571 -13.59 10.53 -7.58
CA ALA A 571 -12.30 11.01 -8.07
C ALA A 571 -12.14 12.53 -7.92
N THR A 572 -13.22 13.29 -7.70
CA THR A 572 -13.16 14.76 -7.66
C THR A 572 -12.20 15.27 -6.60
N HIS A 573 -12.28 14.76 -5.37
CA HIS A 573 -11.40 15.21 -4.28
C HIS A 573 -9.89 15.09 -4.60
N PRO A 574 -9.36 13.92 -5.00
CA PRO A 574 -7.95 13.81 -5.37
C PRO A 574 -7.58 14.55 -6.66
N LEU A 575 -8.51 14.71 -7.61
CA LEU A 575 -8.26 15.48 -8.84
C LEU A 575 -8.17 16.99 -8.57
N LEU A 576 -9.00 17.51 -7.65
CA LEU A 576 -8.93 18.92 -7.24
C LEU A 576 -7.58 19.27 -6.62
N ALA A 577 -6.97 18.35 -5.86
CA ALA A 577 -5.62 18.55 -5.31
C ALA A 577 -4.54 18.70 -6.40
N ARG A 578 -4.81 18.23 -7.62
CA ARG A 578 -3.92 18.39 -8.79
C ARG A 578 -4.30 19.57 -9.67
N GLY A 579 -5.33 20.34 -9.32
CA GLY A 579 -5.79 21.40 -10.21
C GLY A 579 -6.60 20.86 -11.40
N ILE A 580 -7.31 19.74 -11.25
CA ILE A 580 -8.10 19.12 -12.33
C ILE A 580 -9.58 19.07 -11.95
N VAL A 581 -10.46 19.57 -12.81
CA VAL A 581 -11.93 19.45 -12.67
C VAL A 581 -12.49 18.75 -13.91
N LEU A 582 -13.07 17.58 -13.71
CA LEU A 582 -13.68 16.79 -14.80
C LEU A 582 -15.19 16.73 -14.73
N LEU A 583 -15.82 17.42 -13.78
CA LEU A 583 -17.27 17.36 -13.60
C LEU A 583 -18.02 17.91 -14.84
N PRO A 584 -19.25 17.43 -15.13
CA PRO A 584 -20.06 17.94 -16.22
C PRO A 584 -20.37 19.44 -16.09
N ALA A 585 -20.12 20.21 -17.14
CA ALA A 585 -20.26 21.67 -17.13
C ALA A 585 -21.73 22.12 -17.00
N ASP A 586 -22.68 21.38 -17.56
CA ASP A 586 -24.12 21.59 -17.45
C ASP A 586 -24.60 21.49 -15.99
N VAL A 587 -24.23 20.42 -15.27
CA VAL A 587 -24.64 20.20 -13.88
C VAL A 587 -23.98 21.20 -12.94
N MET A 588 -22.72 21.57 -13.21
CA MET A 588 -22.04 22.65 -12.49
C MET A 588 -22.78 23.98 -12.67
N SER A 589 -23.08 24.35 -13.91
CA SER A 589 -23.75 25.62 -14.23
C SER A 589 -25.17 25.68 -13.65
N LEU A 590 -25.93 24.57 -13.72
CA LEU A 590 -27.26 24.44 -13.15
C LEU A 590 -27.29 24.75 -11.64
N ASN A 591 -26.24 24.37 -10.93
CA ASN A 591 -26.11 24.57 -9.48
C ASN A 591 -25.31 25.83 -9.11
N GLY A 592 -24.91 26.66 -10.07
CA GLY A 592 -24.09 27.85 -9.85
C GLY A 592 -22.62 27.58 -9.48
N ALA A 593 -22.18 26.33 -9.56
CA ALA A 593 -20.83 25.91 -9.23
C ALA A 593 -19.84 26.26 -10.34
N THR A 594 -18.65 26.74 -9.97
CA THR A 594 -17.56 27.05 -10.90
C THR A 594 -16.31 26.24 -10.49
N PRO A 595 -15.35 26.01 -11.40
CA PRO A 595 -14.10 25.35 -11.05
C PRO A 595 -13.39 26.05 -9.88
N ASP A 596 -13.38 27.38 -9.91
CA ASP A 596 -12.79 28.24 -8.88
C ASP A 596 -13.49 28.11 -7.53
N SER A 597 -14.83 28.01 -7.51
CA SER A 597 -15.57 27.80 -6.26
C SER A 597 -15.26 26.43 -5.64
N LEU A 598 -15.11 25.39 -6.49
CA LEU A 598 -14.69 24.06 -6.04
C LEU A 598 -13.26 24.05 -5.47
N TYR A 599 -12.30 24.72 -6.10
CA TYR A 599 -10.93 24.81 -5.58
C TYR A 599 -10.86 25.51 -4.23
N LYS A 600 -11.51 26.67 -4.13
CA LYS A 600 -11.47 27.50 -2.92
C LYS A 600 -12.37 26.95 -1.82
N LYS A 601 -13.11 25.85 -2.08
CA LYS A 601 -14.16 25.30 -1.22
C LYS A 601 -15.15 26.37 -0.78
N LYS A 602 -15.41 27.34 -1.65
CA LYS A 602 -16.37 28.42 -1.43
C LYS A 602 -17.73 27.93 -1.91
N LYS A 603 -18.78 28.35 -1.21
CA LYS A 603 -20.18 27.99 -1.54
C LYS A 603 -20.44 26.48 -1.52
N LEU A 604 -20.35 25.90 -0.33
CA LEU A 604 -20.51 24.46 -0.11
C LEU A 604 -21.88 23.94 -0.58
N ASP A 605 -22.92 24.76 -0.44
CA ASP A 605 -24.30 24.39 -0.81
C ASP A 605 -24.47 24.14 -2.32
N GLU A 606 -23.79 24.91 -3.17
CA GLU A 606 -23.79 24.72 -4.64
C GLU A 606 -23.11 23.38 -5.00
N SER A 607 -22.00 23.07 -4.34
CA SER A 607 -21.28 21.79 -4.51
C SER A 607 -22.13 20.60 -4.04
N VAL A 608 -22.90 20.77 -2.97
CA VAL A 608 -23.81 19.76 -2.44
C VAL A 608 -24.98 19.54 -3.39
N GLY A 609 -25.57 20.61 -3.94
CA GLY A 609 -26.62 20.54 -4.96
C GLY A 609 -26.18 19.77 -6.20
N MET A 610 -25.03 20.17 -6.77
CA MET A 610 -24.41 19.50 -7.91
C MET A 610 -24.15 18.00 -7.63
N THR A 611 -23.61 17.68 -6.46
CA THR A 611 -23.34 16.29 -6.08
C THR A 611 -24.63 15.49 -5.94
N LYS A 612 -25.70 16.10 -5.43
CA LYS A 612 -27.02 15.47 -5.32
C LYS A 612 -27.61 15.15 -6.68
N ASP A 613 -27.51 16.05 -7.66
CA ASP A 613 -28.01 15.84 -9.02
C ASP A 613 -27.25 14.69 -9.72
N LEU A 614 -25.92 14.67 -9.60
CA LEU A 614 -25.10 13.57 -10.12
C LEU A 614 -25.45 12.23 -9.45
N VAL A 615 -25.64 12.20 -8.13
CA VAL A 615 -26.05 10.98 -7.41
C VAL A 615 -27.43 10.51 -7.85
N ASN A 616 -28.39 11.43 -8.04
CA ASN A 616 -29.74 11.10 -8.48
C ASN A 616 -29.71 10.45 -9.88
N GLU A 617 -28.92 11.00 -10.80
CA GLU A 617 -28.77 10.42 -12.14
C GLU A 617 -28.06 9.06 -12.10
N ALA A 618 -26.99 8.92 -11.33
CA ALA A 618 -26.31 7.63 -11.13
C ALA A 618 -27.27 6.57 -10.54
N LYS A 619 -28.12 6.96 -9.59
CA LYS A 619 -29.15 6.08 -9.01
C LYS A 619 -30.21 5.69 -10.03
N ARG A 620 -30.67 6.62 -10.85
CA ARG A 620 -31.64 6.36 -11.93
C ARG A 620 -31.08 5.32 -12.91
N LEU A 621 -29.87 5.57 -13.43
CA LEU A 621 -29.20 4.65 -14.37
C LEU A 621 -28.94 3.27 -13.77
N LEU A 622 -28.49 3.21 -12.51
CA LEU A 622 -28.28 1.95 -11.80
C LEU A 622 -29.58 1.18 -11.57
N ALA A 623 -30.68 1.88 -11.25
CA ALA A 623 -31.99 1.28 -11.10
C ALA A 623 -32.53 0.75 -12.44
N ASP A 624 -32.34 1.49 -13.54
CA ASP A 624 -32.75 1.08 -14.88
C ASP A 624 -31.98 -0.18 -15.33
N ALA A 625 -30.66 -0.23 -15.13
CA ALA A 625 -29.85 -1.42 -15.39
C ALA A 625 -30.32 -2.64 -14.57
N ARG A 626 -30.71 -2.44 -13.31
CA ARG A 626 -31.20 -3.51 -12.43
C ARG A 626 -32.61 -4.00 -12.78
N ARG A 627 -33.49 -3.14 -13.28
CA ARG A 627 -34.83 -3.55 -13.76
C ARG A 627 -34.76 -4.55 -14.89
N GLN A 628 -33.68 -4.52 -15.67
CA GLN A 628 -33.45 -5.40 -16.82
C GLN A 628 -32.58 -6.62 -16.49
N ILE A 629 -32.23 -6.87 -15.21
CA ILE A 629 -31.35 -7.97 -14.81
C ILE A 629 -31.86 -9.35 -15.23
N ASP A 630 -33.18 -9.53 -15.33
CA ASP A 630 -33.79 -10.80 -15.74
C ASP A 630 -33.49 -11.13 -17.21
N GLN A 631 -33.16 -10.13 -18.02
CA GLN A 631 -32.71 -10.29 -19.41
C GLN A 631 -31.24 -10.74 -19.51
N VAL A 632 -30.47 -10.64 -18.41
CA VAL A 632 -29.07 -11.06 -18.35
C VAL A 632 -28.99 -12.51 -17.85
N PRO A 633 -28.39 -13.44 -18.61
CA PRO A 633 -28.22 -14.82 -18.18
C PRO A 633 -27.43 -14.93 -16.86
N LYS A 634 -27.87 -15.79 -15.94
CA LYS A 634 -27.24 -15.92 -14.60
C LYS A 634 -25.74 -16.19 -14.65
N ALA A 635 -25.27 -16.96 -15.65
CA ALA A 635 -23.87 -17.32 -15.81
C ALA A 635 -22.93 -16.11 -16.06
N VAL A 636 -23.44 -15.02 -16.64
CA VAL A 636 -22.63 -13.83 -16.99
C VAL A 636 -22.83 -12.67 -16.03
N ARG A 637 -23.84 -12.72 -15.15
CA ARG A 637 -24.10 -11.70 -14.11
C ARG A 637 -22.90 -11.40 -13.21
N PRO A 638 -21.97 -12.34 -12.89
CA PRO A 638 -20.79 -12.03 -12.11
C PRO A 638 -19.92 -10.90 -12.69
N ALA A 639 -19.90 -10.69 -14.02
CA ALA A 639 -19.20 -9.55 -14.65
C ALA A 639 -19.69 -8.20 -14.10
N LEU A 640 -20.99 -8.08 -13.80
CA LEU A 640 -21.63 -6.83 -13.38
C LEU A 640 -21.50 -6.58 -11.86
N ALA A 641 -21.20 -7.62 -11.07
CA ALA A 641 -21.29 -7.59 -9.61
C ALA A 641 -20.33 -6.58 -8.95
N ALA A 642 -19.08 -6.50 -9.43
CA ALA A 642 -18.06 -5.59 -8.89
C ALA A 642 -18.45 -4.13 -9.09
N THR A 643 -18.78 -3.78 -10.32
CA THR A 643 -19.16 -2.43 -10.73
C THR A 643 -20.45 -2.01 -10.05
N GLY A 644 -21.46 -2.90 -9.98
CA GLY A 644 -22.71 -2.64 -9.26
C GLY A 644 -22.50 -2.41 -7.77
N ALA A 645 -21.73 -3.26 -7.10
CA ALA A 645 -21.43 -3.13 -5.67
C ALA A 645 -20.59 -1.88 -5.33
N THR A 646 -19.65 -1.53 -6.20
CA THR A 646 -18.83 -0.32 -6.03
C THR A 646 -19.67 0.93 -6.23
N THR A 647 -20.54 0.95 -7.26
CA THR A 647 -21.48 2.05 -7.51
C THR A 647 -22.42 2.25 -6.33
N ASP A 648 -23.03 1.17 -5.80
CA ASP A 648 -23.85 1.23 -4.58
C ASP A 648 -23.09 1.84 -3.40
N TYR A 649 -21.86 1.38 -3.19
CA TYR A 649 -21.07 1.80 -2.04
C TYR A 649 -20.73 3.28 -2.12
N ILE A 650 -20.34 3.78 -3.30
CA ILE A 650 -20.07 5.19 -3.51
C ILE A 650 -21.34 6.01 -3.26
N ILE A 651 -22.47 5.65 -3.88
CA ILE A 651 -23.75 6.36 -3.71
C ILE A 651 -24.14 6.44 -2.22
N LYS A 652 -24.15 5.31 -1.51
CA LYS A 652 -24.48 5.25 -0.07
C LYS A 652 -23.52 6.08 0.77
N THR A 653 -22.25 6.11 0.41
CA THR A 653 -21.23 6.87 1.13
C THR A 653 -21.44 8.37 0.92
N VAL A 654 -21.73 8.82 -0.31
CA VAL A 654 -22.05 10.22 -0.61
C VAL A 654 -23.30 10.66 0.16
N GLU A 655 -24.38 9.88 0.12
CA GLU A 655 -25.64 10.17 0.82
C GLU A 655 -25.44 10.27 2.34
N LYS A 656 -24.71 9.32 2.94
CA LYS A 656 -24.41 9.32 4.38
C LYS A 656 -23.58 10.54 4.81
N ASN A 657 -22.77 11.08 3.91
CA ASN A 657 -21.97 12.28 4.14
C ASN A 657 -22.66 13.55 3.63
N LYS A 658 -24.00 13.56 3.54
CA LYS A 658 -24.79 14.75 3.15
C LYS A 658 -24.37 15.35 1.80
N TYR A 659 -23.99 14.50 0.84
CA TYR A 659 -23.54 14.89 -0.49
C TYR A 659 -22.27 15.77 -0.51
N ASP A 660 -21.43 15.68 0.53
CA ASP A 660 -20.11 16.30 0.55
C ASP A 660 -19.13 15.57 -0.37
N ILE A 661 -18.80 16.21 -1.50
CA ILE A 661 -17.84 15.71 -2.49
C ILE A 661 -16.38 15.71 -2.00
N TYR A 662 -16.08 16.46 -0.93
CA TYR A 662 -14.74 16.51 -0.34
C TYR A 662 -14.52 15.47 0.75
N SER A 663 -15.55 14.68 1.07
CA SER A 663 -15.47 13.73 2.19
C SER A 663 -14.38 12.68 1.95
N PRO A 664 -13.42 12.49 2.89
CA PRO A 664 -12.38 11.47 2.77
C PRO A 664 -12.95 10.05 2.80
N HIS A 665 -14.21 9.89 3.24
CA HIS A 665 -14.91 8.61 3.21
C HIS A 665 -15.11 8.08 1.80
N LEU A 666 -15.17 8.94 0.79
CA LEU A 666 -15.28 8.53 -0.62
C LEU A 666 -14.04 7.78 -1.12
N GLN A 667 -12.87 8.01 -0.49
CA GLN A 667 -11.63 7.30 -0.84
C GLN A 667 -11.51 5.94 -0.17
N ARG A 668 -12.37 5.64 0.82
CA ARG A 668 -12.34 4.33 1.49
C ARG A 668 -12.96 3.28 0.57
N ARG A 669 -12.39 2.08 0.57
CA ARG A 669 -12.98 0.93 -0.13
C ARG A 669 -14.04 0.27 0.74
N ASN A 670 -14.95 -0.47 0.11
CA ASN A 670 -15.92 -1.27 0.84
C ASN A 670 -15.20 -2.43 1.56
N PRO A 671 -15.13 -2.45 2.90
CA PRO A 671 -14.41 -3.49 3.65
C PRO A 671 -15.07 -4.87 3.52
N LEU A 672 -16.35 -4.91 3.14
CA LEU A 672 -17.14 -6.14 2.99
C LEU A 672 -17.45 -6.43 1.51
N LEU A 673 -16.67 -5.88 0.56
CA LEU A 673 -16.91 -6.07 -0.87
C LEU A 673 -16.96 -7.56 -1.24
N LEU A 674 -15.96 -8.35 -0.86
CA LEU A 674 -15.94 -9.79 -1.15
C LEU A 674 -17.18 -10.52 -0.64
N TRP A 675 -17.65 -10.22 0.56
CA TRP A 675 -18.89 -10.79 1.11
C TRP A 675 -20.12 -10.34 0.31
N SER A 676 -20.19 -9.06 -0.05
CA SER A 676 -21.24 -8.56 -0.93
C SER A 676 -21.23 -9.24 -2.29
N LEU A 677 -20.06 -9.52 -2.86
CA LEU A 677 -19.92 -10.19 -4.14
C LEU A 677 -20.37 -11.65 -4.06
N LEU A 678 -19.99 -12.37 -2.99
CA LEU A 678 -20.44 -13.75 -2.77
C LEU A 678 -21.96 -13.84 -2.62
N VAL A 679 -22.56 -12.96 -1.82
CA VAL A 679 -24.03 -12.90 -1.66
C VAL A 679 -24.70 -12.56 -3.00
N LYS A 680 -24.18 -11.57 -3.73
CA LYS A 680 -24.71 -11.16 -5.03
C LYS A 680 -24.62 -12.27 -6.07
N ASN A 681 -23.52 -13.02 -6.09
CA ASN A 681 -23.33 -14.17 -6.96
C ASN A 681 -24.34 -15.29 -6.61
N LEU A 682 -24.50 -15.62 -5.33
CA LEU A 682 -25.50 -16.58 -4.86
C LEU A 682 -26.94 -16.16 -5.20
N CYS A 683 -27.27 -14.88 -5.04
CA CYS A 683 -28.59 -14.34 -5.37
C CYS A 683 -28.77 -14.02 -6.87
N SER A 684 -27.75 -14.23 -7.71
CA SER A 684 -27.75 -13.83 -9.13
C SER A 684 -28.15 -12.36 -9.36
N LYS A 685 -27.64 -11.43 -8.54
CA LYS A 685 -27.89 -9.98 -8.63
C LYS A 685 -26.58 -9.19 -8.69
N PHE A 686 -26.62 -7.90 -9.04
CA PHE A 686 -25.44 -7.02 -9.01
C PHE A 686 -25.71 -5.67 -8.32
#